data_AF-A0A930ZG09-F1
#
_entry.id   AF-A0A930ZG09-F1
#
_cell.length_a   1.000
_cell.length_b   1.000
_cell.length_c   1.000
_cell.angle_alpha   90.00
_cell.angle_beta   90.00
_cell.angle_gamma   90.00
#
_symmetry.space_group_name_H-M   'P 1'
#
loop_
_entity.id
_entity.type
_entity.pdbx_description
1 polymer ?
#
loop_
_entity_poly.entity_id
_entity_poly.type
_entity_poly.pdbx_seq_one_letter_code
_entity_poly.pdbx_strand_id
1 'polypeptide(L)'
;MKQKGFVLVVALSALLVLFTLVLTASLSGVSNTRNATSNVLTTQAQFAAEAGLEQGVVTVWHKIVSSGSFAKTITGYSGQLATLNLGPSNTDDPKTAPTYSIPATTLPGASSYSTTIQRLADQYDNAGRLQTIRLRVTAIGTKGSGNNQTTRVLQQNWEINRGYFPFDYALLTNNANCVFCHSDFRGMDAFNGVNPTQQNDGSWRVGSATSQNPWERIKVGTLERLENRYFSGGGSDDTDTSIHGTLYTRGTARTLQGWTGNFSTGPAPSLRSTLTPGQSQITNNSAVNNSLIETNCANYATNTTCTANKNFYTNYPTDTNNPGDNSILSAKKDWPDGPLPSTFPLPIPEKPDASGNVNRLTDFSTEWLPTVQASINGSNDDYPSGGIKAPMQIFTSAQSNIAWGGSVQSKTSSDLGQGSGLGSNNVVIDGSTTPINIDKTVFINGDVIIRGRVRGQGTIIASGNVYVMGDLTYDCGSGSSTADCDYSKAKSDKNFPSLNLISAGNTLVGDYQSRFRLTDGRIPDYTLAGNLNNKDDYEAGFEGGYSNLSGVSTSAIGTLPSDPNTALSSVTEQNNTDSSGKTYVSASQLFKFAGCNDFWKRKPSSVADADWARRPENLYTQFSSSGSGSSKRWYGTGAPTGSGTLNGPRCTVPTLAAMEVGNFNRLEMRKWATARQKGQTYTPRFYTYNETSEKVYFLATNEEHSRLYNNYSAVDGSSDIKVVMDDNTTITIPKSEVQAGLARAAKYSLRPQNNWILRNNLKNLFIQSMSGRKTKPLRYDGLLYSANAVFALSQSNGSFSSCTAGKGNCDPSPTAGRWDLRGSIVAADTGILTPSGLTIYYDKRLSPAIQGEVGLNFFRSQWQVKTLKDIQ
;
A
#
# COMPACT_ATOMS: atom_id res chain seq x y z
N MET A 1 -53.51 14.53 103.06
CA MET A 1 -52.45 15.36 102.43
C MET A 1 -51.56 14.63 101.41
N LYS A 2 -51.86 13.39 100.94
CA LYS A 2 -50.96 12.63 100.02
C LYS A 2 -51.29 12.68 98.51
N GLN A 3 -52.43 13.24 98.08
CA GLN A 3 -52.81 13.26 96.65
C GLN A 3 -52.43 14.54 95.86
N LYS A 4 -52.13 15.66 96.54
CA LYS A 4 -51.82 16.94 95.85
C LYS A 4 -50.35 17.10 95.39
N GLY A 5 -49.42 16.29 95.93
CA GLY A 5 -48.00 16.33 95.53
C GLY A 5 -47.70 15.61 94.21
N PHE A 6 -48.48 14.57 93.86
CA PHE A 6 -48.26 13.78 92.64
C PHE A 6 -48.60 14.57 91.36
N VAL A 7 -49.66 15.39 91.39
CA VAL A 7 -50.07 16.22 90.25
C VAL A 7 -48.98 17.24 89.89
N LEU A 8 -48.30 17.84 90.88
CA LEU A 8 -47.21 18.78 90.64
C LEU A 8 -46.00 18.10 90.02
N VAL A 9 -45.64 16.89 90.48
CA VAL A 9 -44.52 16.11 89.92
C VAL A 9 -44.83 15.67 88.49
N VAL A 10 -46.05 15.22 88.20
CA VAL A 10 -46.47 14.85 86.84
C VAL A 10 -46.52 16.07 85.93
N ALA A 11 -47.04 17.20 86.40
CA ALA A 11 -47.08 18.44 85.63
C ALA A 11 -45.68 18.99 85.32
N LEU A 12 -44.77 18.97 86.30
CA LEU A 12 -43.36 19.36 86.11
C LEU A 12 -42.63 18.39 85.18
N SER A 13 -42.87 17.09 85.30
CA SER A 13 -42.29 16.08 84.41
C SER A 13 -42.78 16.25 82.96
N ALA A 14 -44.08 16.52 82.78
CA ALA A 14 -44.66 16.81 81.47
C ALA A 14 -44.11 18.11 80.87
N LEU A 15 -43.94 19.16 81.69
CA LEU A 15 -43.32 20.42 81.29
C LEU A 15 -41.85 20.24 80.90
N LEU A 16 -41.10 19.41 81.64
CA LEU A 16 -39.70 19.11 81.33
C LEU A 16 -39.59 18.37 80.00
N VAL A 17 -40.45 17.38 79.76
CA VAL A 17 -40.52 16.64 78.49
C VAL A 17 -40.89 17.57 77.34
N LEU A 18 -41.92 18.41 77.50
CA LEU A 18 -42.30 19.43 76.52
C LEU A 18 -41.15 20.40 76.22
N PHE A 19 -40.45 20.87 77.25
CA PHE A 19 -39.29 21.75 77.09
C PHE A 19 -38.17 21.06 76.32
N THR A 20 -37.83 19.81 76.65
CA THR A 20 -36.81 19.06 75.89
C THR A 20 -37.21 18.81 74.44
N LEU A 21 -38.50 18.55 74.15
CA LEU A 21 -38.99 18.37 72.78
C LEU A 21 -38.89 19.67 71.96
N VAL A 22 -39.29 20.82 72.54
CA VAL A 22 -39.19 22.13 71.89
C VAL A 22 -37.73 22.52 71.65
N LEU A 23 -36.85 22.26 72.62
CA LEU A 23 -35.41 22.53 72.49
C LEU A 23 -34.80 21.67 71.37
N THR A 24 -35.14 20.38 71.33
CA THR A 24 -34.65 19.43 70.30
C THR A 24 -35.15 19.81 68.91
N ALA A 25 -36.42 20.22 68.79
CA ALA A 25 -37.00 20.69 67.53
C ALA A 25 -36.33 21.99 67.05
N SER A 26 -36.03 22.91 67.96
CA SER A 26 -35.34 24.18 67.64
C SER A 26 -33.89 23.95 67.23
N LEU A 27 -33.15 23.09 67.94
CA LEU A 27 -31.79 22.69 67.57
C LEU A 27 -31.76 21.98 66.21
N SER A 28 -32.74 21.11 65.95
CA SER A 28 -32.88 20.43 64.66
C SER A 28 -33.24 21.41 63.54
N GLY A 29 -34.12 22.38 63.79
CA GLY A 29 -34.48 23.43 62.82
C GLY A 29 -33.28 24.31 62.45
N VAL A 30 -32.49 24.73 63.44
CA VAL A 30 -31.26 25.52 63.22
C VAL A 30 -30.20 24.69 62.49
N SER A 31 -30.04 23.42 62.86
CA SER A 31 -29.11 22.50 62.18
C SER A 31 -29.51 22.29 60.73
N ASN A 32 -30.78 22.00 60.45
CA ASN A 32 -31.29 21.81 59.09
C ASN A 32 -31.16 23.07 58.24
N THR A 33 -31.44 24.24 58.80
CA THR A 33 -31.25 25.52 58.09
C THR A 33 -29.78 25.76 57.76
N ARG A 34 -28.87 25.53 58.72
CA ARG A 34 -27.41 25.64 58.48
C ARG A 34 -26.93 24.64 57.43
N ASN A 35 -27.39 23.39 57.49
CA ASN A 35 -27.05 22.36 56.52
C ASN A 35 -27.57 22.74 55.12
N ALA A 36 -28.80 23.24 55.01
CA ALA A 36 -29.36 23.71 53.75
C ALA A 36 -28.56 24.89 53.17
N THR A 37 -28.23 25.90 53.97
CA THR A 37 -27.42 27.04 53.52
C THR A 37 -25.99 26.63 53.13
N SER A 38 -25.37 25.75 53.92
CA SER A 38 -24.03 25.22 53.62
C SER A 38 -24.00 24.41 52.32
N ASN A 39 -25.04 23.61 52.08
CA ASN A 39 -25.22 22.87 50.83
C ASN A 39 -25.37 23.81 49.63
N VAL A 40 -26.17 24.88 49.75
CA VAL A 40 -26.32 25.86 48.67
C VAL A 40 -25.00 26.57 48.35
N LEU A 41 -24.26 27.04 49.37
CA LEU A 41 -22.96 27.70 49.16
C LEU A 41 -21.93 26.75 48.54
N THR A 42 -21.92 25.50 48.99
CA THR A 42 -21.12 24.41 48.43
C THR A 42 -21.42 24.19 46.96
N THR A 43 -22.69 24.03 46.60
CA THR A 43 -23.13 23.81 45.22
C THR A 43 -22.79 25.01 44.33
N GLN A 44 -22.94 26.23 44.84
CA GLN A 44 -22.57 27.44 44.09
C GLN A 44 -21.06 27.54 43.86
N ALA A 45 -20.23 27.22 44.86
CA ALA A 45 -18.78 27.15 44.70
C ALA A 45 -18.37 26.04 43.72
N GLN A 46 -19.08 24.90 43.72
CA GLN A 46 -18.87 23.84 42.74
C GLN A 46 -19.21 24.29 41.33
N PHE A 47 -20.38 24.90 41.08
CA PHE A 47 -20.73 25.41 39.76
C PHE A 47 -19.74 26.48 39.26
N ALA A 48 -19.21 27.32 40.16
CA ALA A 48 -18.13 28.23 39.81
C ALA A 48 -16.87 27.48 39.37
N ALA A 49 -16.48 26.42 40.08
CA ALA A 49 -15.34 25.57 39.69
C ALA A 49 -15.60 24.85 38.34
N GLU A 50 -16.80 24.34 38.11
CA GLU A 50 -17.20 23.72 36.82
C GLU A 50 -17.12 24.73 35.67
N ALA A 51 -17.57 25.97 35.88
CA ALA A 51 -17.40 27.05 34.90
C ALA A 51 -15.91 27.31 34.61
N GLY A 52 -15.04 27.22 35.63
CA GLY A 52 -13.59 27.29 35.45
C GLY A 52 -13.00 26.14 34.63
N LEU A 53 -13.51 24.91 34.79
CA LEU A 53 -13.11 23.78 33.95
C LEU A 53 -13.51 24.02 32.48
N GLU A 54 -14.73 24.48 32.22
CA GLU A 54 -15.21 24.78 30.86
C GLU A 54 -14.44 25.95 30.23
N GLN A 55 -14.09 26.98 31.00
CA GLN A 55 -13.23 28.07 30.53
C GLN A 55 -11.84 27.56 30.10
N GLY A 56 -11.33 26.52 30.76
CA GLY A 56 -10.12 25.82 30.33
C GLY A 56 -10.30 25.17 28.95
N VAL A 57 -11.43 24.50 28.71
CA VAL A 57 -11.74 23.86 27.41
C VAL A 57 -11.81 24.92 26.31
N VAL A 58 -12.51 26.03 26.57
CA VAL A 58 -12.56 27.15 25.62
C VAL A 58 -11.16 27.65 25.29
N THR A 59 -10.29 27.74 26.28
CA THR A 59 -8.93 28.28 26.11
C THR A 59 -8.02 27.37 25.31
N VAL A 60 -7.93 26.09 25.68
CA VAL A 60 -6.97 25.17 25.04
C VAL A 60 -7.55 24.43 23.85
N TRP A 61 -8.85 24.26 23.76
CA TRP A 61 -9.47 23.54 22.65
C TRP A 61 -10.12 24.51 21.67
N HIS A 62 -11.20 25.19 22.07
CA HIS A 62 -11.97 25.98 21.12
C HIS A 62 -11.18 27.12 20.50
N LYS A 63 -10.52 27.97 21.30
CA LYS A 63 -9.74 29.11 20.77
C LYS A 63 -8.59 28.67 19.89
N ILE A 64 -7.86 27.62 20.28
CA ILE A 64 -6.76 27.09 19.48
C ILE A 64 -7.33 26.54 18.17
N VAL A 65 -8.23 25.56 18.23
CA VAL A 65 -8.79 24.88 17.04
C VAL A 65 -9.56 25.85 16.12
N SER A 66 -10.24 26.85 16.66
CA SER A 66 -10.98 27.86 15.90
C SER A 66 -10.09 28.96 15.30
N SER A 67 -8.86 29.14 15.79
CA SER A 67 -7.94 30.17 15.27
C SER A 67 -7.60 29.97 13.79
N GLY A 68 -7.73 28.73 13.29
CA GLY A 68 -7.34 28.34 11.93
C GLY A 68 -5.85 28.53 11.62
N SER A 69 -5.03 28.92 12.61
CA SER A 69 -3.67 29.43 12.43
C SER A 69 -2.60 28.32 12.37
N PHE A 70 -3.02 27.06 12.41
CA PHE A 70 -2.12 25.91 12.41
C PHE A 70 -2.75 24.74 11.64
N ALA A 71 -1.90 23.86 11.09
CA ALA A 71 -2.35 22.58 10.58
C ALA A 71 -2.89 21.75 11.74
N LYS A 72 -4.16 21.31 11.68
CA LYS A 72 -4.91 20.60 12.76
C LYS A 72 -4.36 19.20 13.08
N THR A 73 -3.07 19.14 13.37
CA THR A 73 -2.25 17.98 13.68
C THR A 73 -1.81 18.07 15.14
N ILE A 74 -1.32 16.97 15.73
CA ILE A 74 -0.96 16.97 17.15
C ILE A 74 0.30 17.81 17.40
N THR A 75 1.26 17.82 16.49
CA THR A 75 2.43 18.70 16.55
C THR A 75 2.05 20.16 16.32
N GLY A 76 1.16 20.45 15.35
CA GLY A 76 0.66 21.80 15.16
C GLY A 76 -0.05 22.33 16.42
N TYR A 77 -0.88 21.49 17.05
CA TYR A 77 -1.56 21.80 18.31
C TYR A 77 -0.58 21.99 19.47
N SER A 78 0.43 21.12 19.57
CA SER A 78 1.55 21.27 20.53
C SER A 78 2.25 22.62 20.37
N GLY A 79 2.50 23.06 19.14
CA GLY A 79 3.09 24.37 18.84
C GLY A 79 2.21 25.54 19.31
N GLN A 80 0.89 25.44 19.14
CA GLN A 80 -0.04 26.44 19.65
C GLN A 80 -0.10 26.44 21.18
N LEU A 81 -0.06 25.28 21.83
CA LEU A 81 0.05 25.21 23.30
C LEU A 81 1.33 25.87 23.82
N ALA A 82 2.44 25.75 23.11
CA ALA A 82 3.69 26.42 23.49
C ALA A 82 3.54 27.96 23.55
N THR A 83 2.66 28.56 22.75
CA THR A 83 2.35 30.00 22.83
C THR A 83 1.64 30.40 24.13
N LEU A 84 1.02 29.43 24.81
CA LEU A 84 0.42 29.58 26.14
C LEU A 84 1.38 29.15 27.26
N ASN A 85 2.70 29.06 27.01
CA ASN A 85 3.68 28.48 27.93
C ASN A 85 3.39 27.01 28.30
N LEU A 86 2.61 26.29 27.49
CA LEU A 86 2.34 24.86 27.63
C LEU A 86 3.16 24.06 26.61
N GLY A 87 4.48 24.27 26.59
CA GLY A 87 5.41 23.56 25.70
C GLY A 87 5.50 22.05 25.99
N PRO A 88 6.17 21.25 25.14
CA PRO A 88 6.34 19.81 25.33
C PRO A 88 6.83 19.46 26.74
N SER A 89 6.30 18.37 27.30
CA SER A 89 6.62 17.93 28.66
C SER A 89 6.95 16.44 28.70
N ASN A 90 7.90 16.07 29.54
CA ASN A 90 8.29 14.69 29.82
C ASN A 90 8.04 14.29 31.28
N THR A 91 7.31 15.11 32.04
CA THR A 91 7.09 14.94 33.48
C THR A 91 5.62 15.11 33.84
N ASP A 92 5.16 14.29 34.77
CA ASP A 92 3.83 14.41 35.40
C ASP A 92 3.90 15.17 36.74
N ASP A 93 5.10 15.61 37.16
CA ASP A 93 5.32 16.33 38.42
C ASP A 93 4.75 17.76 38.34
N PRO A 94 3.80 18.10 39.24
CA PRO A 94 3.15 19.39 39.22
C PRO A 94 4.07 20.60 39.42
N LYS A 95 5.28 20.42 39.97
CA LYS A 95 6.25 21.51 40.21
C LYS A 95 7.09 21.86 38.99
N THR A 96 7.29 20.89 38.10
CA THR A 96 8.17 21.03 36.94
C THR A 96 7.41 21.06 35.62
N ALA A 97 6.18 20.54 35.59
CA ALA A 97 5.37 20.52 34.40
C ALA A 97 4.95 21.94 33.97
N PRO A 98 4.96 22.28 32.66
CA PRO A 98 4.53 23.58 32.18
C PRO A 98 3.09 23.92 32.57
N THR A 99 2.84 25.16 33.00
CA THR A 99 1.54 25.61 33.48
C THR A 99 1.08 26.91 32.83
N TYR A 100 -0.23 27.04 32.66
CA TYR A 100 -0.90 28.26 32.23
C TYR A 100 -2.07 28.58 33.17
N SER A 101 -2.06 29.76 33.77
CA SER A 101 -3.11 30.21 34.67
C SER A 101 -4.06 31.17 33.96
N ILE A 102 -5.35 30.85 34.03
CA ILE A 102 -6.43 31.73 33.60
C ILE A 102 -6.77 32.65 34.78
N PRO A 103 -6.73 33.99 34.58
CA PRO A 103 -7.06 34.95 35.63
C PRO A 103 -8.42 34.67 36.28
N ALA A 104 -8.54 35.00 37.56
CA ALA A 104 -9.77 34.79 38.30
C ALA A 104 -10.93 35.59 37.67
N THR A 105 -12.06 34.93 37.47
CA THR A 105 -13.28 35.54 36.91
C THR A 105 -14.36 35.59 37.97
N THR A 106 -14.94 36.77 38.18
CA THR A 106 -16.06 36.97 39.11
C THR A 106 -17.38 36.78 38.37
N LEU A 107 -18.25 35.96 38.94
CA LEU A 107 -19.60 35.68 38.46
C LEU A 107 -20.63 36.49 39.27
N PRO A 108 -21.87 36.64 38.75
CA PRO A 108 -22.95 37.24 39.51
C PRO A 108 -23.14 36.57 40.89
N GLY A 109 -23.40 37.39 41.91
CA GLY A 109 -23.66 36.91 43.26
C GLY A 109 -22.41 36.57 44.09
N ALA A 110 -21.26 37.19 43.85
CA ALA A 110 -20.03 36.98 44.64
C ALA A 110 -19.49 35.53 44.62
N SER A 111 -19.73 34.82 43.52
CA SER A 111 -18.97 33.62 43.18
C SER A 111 -17.78 34.01 42.30
N SER A 112 -16.69 33.27 42.37
CA SER A 112 -15.57 33.44 41.45
C SER A 112 -14.92 32.10 41.16
N TYR A 113 -14.16 32.03 40.07
CA TYR A 113 -13.30 30.89 39.80
C TYR A 113 -11.93 31.32 39.30
N SER A 114 -10.94 30.47 39.51
CA SER A 114 -9.63 30.55 38.85
C SER A 114 -9.28 29.17 38.28
N THR A 115 -8.56 29.14 37.18
CA THR A 115 -8.24 27.88 36.50
C THR A 115 -6.75 27.82 36.21
N THR A 116 -6.12 26.70 36.51
CA THR A 116 -4.76 26.39 36.08
C THR A 116 -4.78 25.17 35.20
N ILE A 117 -4.12 25.28 34.05
CA ILE A 117 -3.90 24.19 33.11
C ILE A 117 -2.43 23.79 33.21
N GLN A 118 -2.17 22.50 33.23
CA GLN A 118 -0.85 21.91 33.32
C GLN A 118 -0.65 20.89 32.20
N ARG A 119 0.50 20.90 31.52
CA ARG A 119 0.85 19.88 30.53
C ARG A 119 1.67 18.77 31.17
N LEU A 120 1.05 17.59 31.25
CA LEU A 120 1.67 16.36 31.75
C LEU A 120 2.60 15.77 30.68
N ALA A 121 3.31 14.68 31.01
CA ALA A 121 4.22 14.04 30.07
C ALA A 121 3.48 13.59 28.81
N ASP A 122 3.97 14.00 27.65
CA ASP A 122 3.46 13.59 26.35
C ASP A 122 3.68 12.09 26.13
N GLN A 123 2.80 11.43 25.37
CA GLN A 123 2.97 10.02 25.00
C GLN A 123 3.37 9.87 23.55
N TYR A 124 4.34 8.99 23.30
CA TYR A 124 4.89 8.70 21.99
C TYR A 124 4.70 7.22 21.66
N ASP A 125 4.60 6.89 20.37
CA ASP A 125 4.66 5.50 19.92
C ASP A 125 6.10 4.96 19.86
N ASN A 126 6.25 3.70 19.47
CA ASN A 126 7.56 3.05 19.36
C ASN A 126 8.48 3.72 18.31
N ALA A 127 7.91 4.39 17.31
CA ALA A 127 8.66 5.14 16.30
C ALA A 127 9.00 6.58 16.76
N GLY A 128 8.72 6.93 18.02
CA GLY A 128 8.98 8.24 18.59
C GLY A 128 8.06 9.34 18.05
N ARG A 129 6.89 8.98 17.49
CA ARG A 129 5.88 9.95 17.03
C ARG A 129 4.97 10.33 18.19
N LEU A 130 4.66 11.62 18.32
CA LEU A 130 3.73 12.13 19.33
C LEU A 130 2.32 11.55 19.07
N GLN A 131 1.75 10.88 20.07
CA GLN A 131 0.44 10.24 20.01
C GLN A 131 -0.60 10.97 20.85
N THR A 132 -0.22 11.41 22.04
CA THR A 132 -1.13 12.04 22.99
C THR A 132 -0.46 13.19 23.73
N ILE A 133 -1.17 14.32 23.78
CA ILE A 133 -0.87 15.43 24.69
C ILE A 133 -1.83 15.31 25.87
N ARG A 134 -1.27 15.26 27.08
CA ARG A 134 -2.04 15.12 28.31
C ARG A 134 -2.06 16.45 29.05
N LEU A 135 -3.26 16.95 29.35
CA LEU A 135 -3.46 18.17 30.12
C LEU A 135 -4.15 17.84 31.43
N ARG A 136 -3.77 18.51 32.51
CA ARG A 136 -4.48 18.51 33.78
C ARG A 136 -5.03 19.89 34.02
N VAL A 137 -6.32 19.98 34.26
CA VAL A 137 -6.99 21.25 34.53
C VAL A 137 -7.56 21.24 35.92
N THR A 138 -7.15 22.23 36.70
CA THR A 138 -7.56 22.44 38.08
C THR A 138 -8.29 23.76 38.17
N ALA A 139 -9.55 23.73 38.56
CA ALA A 139 -10.38 24.91 38.75
C ALA A 139 -10.76 25.06 40.22
N ILE A 140 -10.49 26.25 40.77
CA ILE A 140 -10.84 26.62 42.15
C ILE A 140 -12.02 27.58 42.07
N GLY A 141 -13.20 27.11 42.47
CA GLY A 141 -14.41 27.91 42.61
C GLY A 141 -14.60 28.37 44.05
N THR A 142 -14.97 29.63 44.23
CA THR A 142 -15.24 30.20 45.55
C THR A 142 -16.58 30.91 45.59
N LYS A 143 -17.22 30.91 46.74
CA LYS A 143 -18.45 31.64 47.03
C LYS A 143 -18.32 32.37 48.35
N GLY A 144 -18.60 33.67 48.36
CA GLY A 144 -18.52 34.52 49.56
C GLY A 144 -17.17 35.24 49.70
N SER A 145 -16.96 35.92 50.82
CA SER A 145 -15.75 36.71 51.10
C SER A 145 -15.30 36.53 52.55
N GLY A 146 -13.99 36.66 52.80
CA GLY A 146 -13.38 36.54 54.13
C GLY A 146 -13.65 35.18 54.79
N ASN A 147 -14.01 35.20 56.07
CA ASN A 147 -14.19 33.98 56.88
C ASN A 147 -15.42 33.13 56.48
N ASN A 148 -16.30 33.64 55.61
CA ASN A 148 -17.50 32.93 55.13
C ASN A 148 -17.32 32.41 53.69
N GLN A 149 -16.08 32.34 53.18
CA GLN A 149 -15.79 31.84 51.86
C GLN A 149 -15.87 30.30 51.83
N THR A 150 -16.72 29.77 50.95
CA THR A 150 -16.73 28.33 50.64
C THR A 150 -15.94 28.10 49.36
N THR A 151 -14.98 27.17 49.41
CA THR A 151 -14.12 26.83 48.27
C THR A 151 -14.38 25.40 47.81
N ARG A 152 -14.38 25.20 46.50
CA ARG A 152 -14.38 23.89 45.85
C ARG A 152 -13.27 23.84 44.81
N VAL A 153 -12.54 22.74 44.81
CA VAL A 153 -11.50 22.51 43.80
C VAL A 153 -11.87 21.28 43.00
N LEU A 154 -11.98 21.47 41.70
CA LEU A 154 -12.24 20.39 40.75
C LEU A 154 -11.01 20.19 39.88
N GLN A 155 -10.68 18.94 39.63
CA GLN A 155 -9.59 18.56 38.75
C GLN A 155 -10.09 17.60 37.69
N GLN A 156 -9.66 17.80 36.44
CA GLN A 156 -9.97 16.93 35.32
C GLN A 156 -8.72 16.75 34.45
N ASN A 157 -8.43 15.50 34.06
CA ASN A 157 -7.40 15.23 33.05
C ASN A 157 -8.05 15.17 31.67
N TRP A 158 -7.39 15.77 30.68
CA TRP A 158 -7.78 15.78 29.29
C TRP A 158 -6.68 15.15 28.44
N GLU A 159 -7.09 14.50 27.36
CA GLU A 159 -6.19 13.91 26.39
C GLU A 159 -6.54 14.46 25.01
N ILE A 160 -5.55 15.01 24.33
CA ILE A 160 -5.63 15.34 22.93
C ILE A 160 -4.87 14.26 22.20
N ASN A 161 -5.64 13.37 21.57
CA ASN A 161 -5.10 12.25 20.83
C ASN A 161 -4.99 12.63 19.37
N ARG A 162 -3.91 12.17 18.76
CA ARG A 162 -3.76 12.16 17.31
C ARG A 162 -4.89 11.33 16.70
N GLY A 163 -5.66 11.93 15.80
CA GLY A 163 -6.65 11.21 15.01
C GLY A 163 -5.93 10.46 13.91
N TYR A 164 -6.25 9.17 13.78
CA TYR A 164 -5.67 8.33 12.77
C TYR A 164 -6.78 7.80 11.87
N PHE A 165 -6.54 7.72 10.57
CA PHE A 165 -7.24 6.72 9.76
C PHE A 165 -6.60 5.38 10.14
N PRO A 166 -7.28 4.46 10.87
CA PRO A 166 -6.71 3.19 11.28
C PRO A 166 -6.44 2.33 10.05
N PHE A 167 -5.25 2.51 9.50
CA PHE A 167 -4.82 1.78 8.34
C PHE A 167 -4.45 0.37 8.76
N ASP A 168 -5.46 -0.51 8.75
CA ASP A 168 -5.39 -1.86 9.29
C ASP A 168 -5.66 -2.89 8.19
N TYR A 169 -4.91 -2.86 7.09
CA TYR A 169 -5.12 -3.71 5.92
C TYR A 169 -3.85 -4.46 5.52
N ALA A 170 -3.97 -5.78 5.33
CA ALA A 170 -2.93 -6.62 4.76
C ALA A 170 -2.72 -6.32 3.27
N LEU A 171 -3.82 -6.04 2.58
CA LEU A 171 -3.85 -5.54 1.22
C LEU A 171 -4.95 -4.49 1.10
N LEU A 172 -4.61 -3.30 0.63
CA LEU A 172 -5.58 -2.29 0.20
C LEU A 172 -5.22 -1.80 -1.19
N THR A 173 -6.17 -1.88 -2.11
CA THR A 173 -5.97 -1.37 -3.47
C THR A 173 -7.24 -0.83 -4.09
N ASN A 174 -7.17 -0.02 -5.15
CA ASN A 174 -8.37 0.25 -5.95
C ASN A 174 -8.73 -0.98 -6.76
N ASN A 175 -7.75 -1.51 -7.50
CA ASN A 175 -7.93 -2.62 -8.42
C ASN A 175 -6.99 -3.77 -8.09
N ALA A 176 -7.56 -4.94 -7.82
CA ALA A 176 -6.83 -6.18 -7.69
C ALA A 176 -7.15 -7.11 -8.87
N ASN A 177 -6.15 -7.39 -9.70
CA ASN A 177 -6.21 -8.41 -10.75
C ASN A 177 -5.07 -9.42 -10.54
N CYS A 178 -5.35 -10.71 -10.72
CA CYS A 178 -4.45 -11.86 -10.51
C CYS A 178 -3.91 -12.08 -9.09
N VAL A 179 -3.94 -11.08 -8.21
CA VAL A 179 -3.52 -11.20 -6.81
C VAL A 179 -4.28 -12.31 -6.10
N PHE A 180 -5.59 -12.46 -6.36
CA PHE A 180 -6.44 -13.43 -5.66
C PHE A 180 -6.45 -14.82 -6.31
N CYS A 181 -5.58 -15.13 -7.28
CA CYS A 181 -5.47 -16.47 -7.87
C CYS A 181 -4.86 -17.47 -6.89
N HIS A 182 -3.67 -17.20 -6.36
CA HIS A 182 -2.99 -18.11 -5.45
C HIS A 182 -2.43 -17.36 -4.24
N SER A 183 -3.31 -16.88 -3.37
CA SER A 183 -2.90 -16.05 -2.23
C SER A 183 -3.33 -16.62 -0.88
N ASP A 184 -2.48 -16.46 0.12
CA ASP A 184 -2.80 -16.83 1.50
C ASP A 184 -2.51 -15.63 2.40
N PHE A 185 -3.56 -15.06 2.98
CA PHE A 185 -3.46 -13.86 3.80
C PHE A 185 -3.69 -14.23 5.28
N ARG A 186 -2.69 -14.02 6.12
CA ARG A 186 -2.69 -14.38 7.55
C ARG A 186 -2.17 -13.23 8.40
N GLY A 187 -2.47 -13.22 9.70
CA GLY A 187 -1.78 -12.34 10.64
C GLY A 187 -0.37 -12.84 10.94
N MET A 188 0.52 -11.94 11.34
CA MET A 188 1.87 -12.29 11.83
C MET A 188 1.84 -13.16 13.10
N ASP A 189 0.74 -13.18 13.84
CA ASP A 189 0.52 -14.07 14.97
C ASP A 189 0.34 -15.54 14.58
N ALA A 190 0.25 -15.85 13.27
CA ALA A 190 0.42 -17.20 12.78
C ALA A 190 1.78 -17.83 13.16
N PHE A 191 2.78 -17.01 13.53
CA PHE A 191 4.05 -17.49 14.07
C PHE A 191 4.01 -17.80 15.59
N ASN A 192 2.93 -17.51 16.30
CA ASN A 192 2.87 -17.69 17.75
C ASN A 192 2.82 -19.17 18.15
N GLY A 193 3.61 -19.54 19.16
CA GLY A 193 3.59 -20.88 19.76
C GLY A 193 4.24 -21.98 18.92
N VAL A 194 4.85 -21.63 17.78
CA VAL A 194 5.63 -22.56 16.95
C VAL A 194 7.00 -21.94 16.71
N ASN A 195 8.05 -22.74 16.83
CA ASN A 195 9.39 -22.29 16.43
C ASN A 195 9.35 -22.00 14.92
N PRO A 196 9.52 -20.74 14.48
CA PRO A 196 9.47 -20.37 13.08
C PRO A 196 10.66 -21.04 12.40
N THR A 197 10.43 -22.23 11.89
CA THR A 197 11.41 -23.04 11.19
C THR A 197 10.97 -23.09 9.74
N GLN A 198 11.91 -22.75 8.87
CA GLN A 198 11.73 -22.89 7.43
C GLN A 198 11.73 -24.38 7.10
N GLN A 199 10.72 -24.83 6.37
CA GLN A 199 10.65 -26.18 5.83
C GLN A 199 11.61 -26.34 4.64
N ASN A 200 11.85 -27.58 4.21
CA ASN A 200 12.77 -27.89 3.12
C ASN A 200 12.36 -27.26 1.78
N ASP A 201 11.07 -27.01 1.57
CA ASP A 201 10.53 -26.34 0.38
C ASP A 201 10.58 -24.80 0.48
N GLY A 202 11.14 -24.30 1.57
CA GLY A 202 11.31 -22.90 1.86
C GLY A 202 10.08 -22.20 2.46
N SER A 203 8.95 -22.90 2.60
CA SER A 203 7.77 -22.40 3.32
C SER A 203 8.04 -22.29 4.82
N TRP A 204 7.28 -21.46 5.52
CA TRP A 204 7.38 -21.35 6.98
C TRP A 204 6.38 -22.28 7.66
N ARG A 205 6.85 -22.95 8.73
CA ARG A 205 5.92 -23.60 9.65
C ARG A 205 5.21 -22.53 10.48
N VAL A 206 3.89 -22.45 10.31
CA VAL A 206 3.01 -21.62 11.13
C VAL A 206 2.19 -22.46 12.10
N GLY A 207 1.70 -21.83 13.16
CA GLY A 207 0.80 -22.42 14.13
C GLY A 207 -0.56 -22.79 13.54
N SER A 208 -1.39 -23.37 14.40
CA SER A 208 -2.82 -23.50 14.14
C SER A 208 -3.58 -22.53 15.03
N ALA A 209 -4.46 -21.72 14.43
CA ALA A 209 -5.46 -20.99 15.16
C ALA A 209 -6.37 -21.99 15.89
N THR A 210 -6.56 -21.76 17.18
CA THR A 210 -7.44 -22.56 18.04
C THR A 210 -8.25 -21.62 18.94
N SER A 211 -9.25 -22.13 19.65
CA SER A 211 -9.95 -21.31 20.64
C SER A 211 -9.05 -20.89 21.81
N GLN A 212 -7.98 -21.64 22.10
CA GLN A 212 -7.00 -21.33 23.14
C GLN A 212 -5.87 -20.41 22.66
N ASN A 213 -5.57 -20.41 21.36
CA ASN A 213 -4.57 -19.56 20.72
C ASN A 213 -5.14 -19.00 19.41
N PRO A 214 -6.08 -18.04 19.49
CA PRO A 214 -6.71 -17.46 18.32
C PRO A 214 -5.76 -16.49 17.61
N TRP A 215 -5.94 -16.33 16.30
CA TRP A 215 -5.28 -15.27 15.54
C TRP A 215 -6.18 -14.04 15.45
N GLU A 216 -5.59 -12.87 15.43
CA GLU A 216 -6.24 -11.63 15.02
C GLU A 216 -6.68 -11.78 13.56
N ARG A 217 -7.94 -11.46 13.30
CA ARG A 217 -8.43 -11.44 11.93
C ARG A 217 -7.74 -10.29 11.17
N ILE A 218 -7.48 -10.51 9.90
CA ILE A 218 -6.93 -9.48 9.02
C ILE A 218 -8.02 -8.82 8.17
N LYS A 219 -7.66 -7.72 7.51
CA LYS A 219 -8.52 -7.04 6.54
C LYS A 219 -7.85 -6.96 5.17
N VAL A 220 -8.63 -7.23 4.13
CA VAL A 220 -8.20 -7.14 2.74
C VAL A 220 -9.24 -6.35 1.96
N GLY A 221 -8.87 -5.24 1.32
CA GLY A 221 -9.82 -4.29 0.74
C GLY A 221 -9.54 -3.94 -0.72
N THR A 222 -10.60 -3.85 -1.52
CA THR A 222 -10.59 -3.23 -2.86
C THR A 222 -11.56 -2.04 -2.92
N LEU A 223 -11.07 -0.86 -3.28
CA LEU A 223 -11.87 0.37 -3.32
C LEU A 223 -12.70 0.51 -4.60
N GLU A 224 -12.31 -0.13 -5.70
CA GLU A 224 -13.01 -0.01 -6.98
C GLU A 224 -13.36 -1.37 -7.59
N ARG A 225 -12.44 -2.33 -7.61
CA ARG A 225 -12.65 -3.58 -8.33
C ARG A 225 -11.86 -4.75 -7.77
N LEU A 226 -12.54 -5.87 -7.65
CA LEU A 226 -11.95 -7.18 -7.34
C LEU A 226 -12.18 -8.10 -8.54
N GLU A 227 -11.10 -8.57 -9.15
CA GLU A 227 -11.14 -9.54 -10.24
C GLU A 227 -10.38 -10.80 -9.84
N ASN A 228 -11.04 -11.94 -10.00
CA ASN A 228 -10.50 -13.25 -9.68
C ASN A 228 -10.84 -14.26 -10.77
N ARG A 229 -10.16 -15.41 -10.78
CA ARG A 229 -10.35 -16.45 -11.80
C ARG A 229 -11.06 -17.68 -11.24
N TYR A 230 -11.79 -18.36 -12.10
CA TYR A 230 -12.36 -19.65 -11.78
C TYR A 230 -12.39 -20.54 -13.01
N PHE A 231 -11.80 -21.73 -12.90
CA PHE A 231 -11.88 -22.78 -13.88
C PHE A 231 -12.81 -23.86 -13.35
N SER A 232 -13.95 -24.07 -14.02
CA SER A 232 -14.97 -25.02 -13.57
C SER A 232 -14.56 -26.51 -13.62
N GLY A 233 -13.25 -26.83 -13.69
CA GLY A 233 -12.69 -28.16 -13.87
C GLY A 233 -11.67 -28.60 -12.80
N GLY A 234 -11.41 -27.82 -11.75
CA GLY A 234 -10.47 -28.25 -10.69
C GLY A 234 -9.00 -28.19 -11.11
N GLY A 235 -8.63 -27.19 -11.93
CA GLY A 235 -7.28 -27.06 -12.48
C GLY A 235 -6.30 -26.40 -11.51
N SER A 236 -4.99 -26.53 -11.78
CA SER A 236 -3.94 -25.78 -11.06
C SER A 236 -4.07 -24.25 -11.19
N ASP A 237 -4.93 -23.78 -12.11
CA ASP A 237 -5.20 -22.37 -12.34
C ASP A 237 -6.44 -21.87 -11.55
N ASP A 238 -7.08 -22.76 -10.76
CA ASP A 238 -8.20 -22.37 -9.90
C ASP A 238 -7.75 -21.47 -8.77
N THR A 239 -8.61 -20.51 -8.42
CA THR A 239 -8.35 -19.66 -7.27
C THR A 239 -8.35 -20.50 -6.00
N ASP A 240 -7.21 -20.68 -5.34
CA ASP A 240 -7.10 -21.40 -4.06
C ASP A 240 -6.87 -20.43 -2.89
N THR A 241 -7.21 -19.15 -3.10
CA THR A 241 -6.94 -18.11 -2.14
C THR A 241 -7.68 -18.30 -0.81
N SER A 242 -6.93 -18.14 0.28
CA SER A 242 -7.42 -18.17 1.66
C SER A 242 -7.21 -16.82 2.34
N ILE A 243 -8.26 -16.26 2.92
CA ILE A 243 -8.21 -15.03 3.71
C ILE A 243 -8.52 -15.37 5.16
N HIS A 244 -7.55 -15.26 6.06
CA HIS A 244 -7.76 -15.47 7.49
C HIS A 244 -8.36 -14.23 8.15
N GLY A 245 -9.49 -13.76 7.63
CA GLY A 245 -10.11 -12.50 8.02
C GLY A 245 -11.23 -12.07 7.09
N THR A 246 -11.34 -10.77 6.87
CA THR A 246 -12.44 -10.15 6.14
C THR A 246 -11.97 -9.56 4.80
N LEU A 247 -12.75 -9.81 3.75
CA LEU A 247 -12.62 -9.17 2.45
C LEU A 247 -13.65 -8.03 2.30
N TYR A 248 -13.21 -6.87 1.84
CA TYR A 248 -14.05 -5.70 1.58
C TYR A 248 -13.96 -5.32 0.11
N THR A 249 -15.10 -5.05 -0.51
CA THR A 249 -15.15 -4.36 -1.81
C THR A 249 -16.20 -3.26 -1.82
N ARG A 250 -15.85 -2.12 -2.43
CA ARG A 250 -16.82 -1.05 -2.71
C ARG A 250 -17.35 -1.04 -4.13
N GLY A 251 -16.63 -1.65 -5.07
CA GLY A 251 -17.15 -1.84 -6.41
C GLY A 251 -17.36 -3.31 -6.73
N THR A 252 -17.36 -3.63 -8.01
CA THR A 252 -17.80 -4.95 -8.48
C THR A 252 -16.75 -6.02 -8.17
N ALA A 253 -17.16 -7.07 -7.47
CA ALA A 253 -16.44 -8.35 -7.47
C ALA A 253 -16.83 -9.14 -8.72
N ARG A 254 -15.84 -9.67 -9.43
CA ARG A 254 -16.04 -10.43 -10.66
C ARG A 254 -15.15 -11.65 -10.74
N THR A 255 -15.72 -12.69 -11.31
CA THR A 255 -15.03 -13.92 -11.58
C THR A 255 -14.92 -14.14 -13.08
N LEU A 256 -13.70 -14.26 -13.59
CA LEU A 256 -13.43 -14.69 -14.95
C LEU A 256 -13.60 -16.22 -15.02
N GLN A 257 -14.57 -16.69 -15.81
CA GLN A 257 -14.85 -18.11 -16.00
C GLN A 257 -14.08 -18.66 -17.22
N GLY A 258 -13.10 -19.53 -16.96
CA GLY A 258 -12.29 -20.17 -17.98
C GLY A 258 -11.38 -19.22 -18.77
N TRP A 259 -10.87 -19.70 -19.92
CA TRP A 259 -10.05 -18.89 -20.84
C TRP A 259 -10.88 -18.00 -21.77
N THR A 260 -12.20 -18.17 -21.80
CA THR A 260 -13.09 -17.59 -22.82
C THR A 260 -13.50 -16.14 -22.53
N GLY A 261 -12.96 -15.49 -21.50
CA GLY A 261 -13.19 -14.05 -21.27
C GLY A 261 -14.55 -13.69 -20.65
N ASN A 262 -15.37 -14.66 -20.26
CA ASN A 262 -16.70 -14.41 -19.71
C ASN A 262 -16.61 -14.10 -18.21
N PHE A 263 -17.18 -12.96 -17.80
CA PHE A 263 -17.25 -12.56 -16.40
C PHE A 263 -18.60 -12.93 -15.79
N SER A 264 -18.58 -13.56 -14.61
CA SER A 264 -19.73 -13.63 -13.72
C SER A 264 -19.60 -12.58 -12.61
N THR A 265 -20.73 -12.07 -12.14
CA THR A 265 -20.77 -11.20 -10.96
C THR A 265 -20.53 -12.03 -9.69
N GLY A 266 -19.77 -11.49 -8.75
CA GLY A 266 -19.45 -12.13 -7.48
C GLY A 266 -18.03 -12.72 -7.43
N PRO A 267 -17.55 -13.07 -6.22
CA PRO A 267 -16.24 -13.69 -6.02
C PRO A 267 -16.22 -15.13 -6.54
N ALA A 268 -15.03 -15.70 -6.75
CA ALA A 268 -14.90 -17.09 -7.17
C ALA A 268 -15.42 -18.01 -6.05
N PRO A 269 -16.10 -19.11 -6.40
CA PRO A 269 -16.54 -20.12 -5.43
C PRO A 269 -15.40 -20.71 -4.59
N SER A 270 -14.18 -20.69 -5.11
CA SER A 270 -13.01 -21.27 -4.47
C SER A 270 -12.23 -20.27 -3.61
N LEU A 271 -12.61 -18.98 -3.61
CA LEU A 271 -12.12 -17.98 -2.67
C LEU A 271 -12.70 -18.24 -1.28
N ARG A 272 -11.83 -18.33 -0.26
CA ARG A 272 -12.21 -18.79 1.08
C ARG A 272 -11.84 -17.78 2.16
N SER A 273 -12.60 -17.82 3.25
CA SER A 273 -12.20 -17.22 4.52
C SER A 273 -12.30 -18.21 5.67
N THR A 274 -11.39 -18.08 6.64
CA THR A 274 -11.44 -18.84 7.90
C THR A 274 -12.16 -18.09 9.02
N LEU A 275 -12.62 -16.86 8.77
CA LEU A 275 -13.41 -16.09 9.73
C LEU A 275 -14.86 -16.58 9.70
N THR A 276 -15.38 -17.04 10.84
CA THR A 276 -16.82 -17.25 11.00
C THR A 276 -17.49 -15.90 11.22
N PRO A 277 -18.56 -15.54 10.48
CA PRO A 277 -19.30 -14.31 10.72
C PRO A 277 -19.70 -14.15 12.20
N GLY A 278 -19.47 -12.98 12.76
CA GLY A 278 -19.66 -12.64 14.17
C GLY A 278 -18.38 -12.75 15.02
N GLN A 279 -17.34 -13.44 14.54
CA GLN A 279 -16.06 -13.52 15.27
C GLN A 279 -15.22 -12.25 15.08
N SER A 280 -14.41 -11.91 16.08
CA SER A 280 -13.38 -10.87 16.01
C SER A 280 -11.97 -11.44 15.79
N GLN A 281 -11.82 -12.76 15.89
CA GLN A 281 -10.57 -13.50 15.83
C GLN A 281 -10.77 -14.83 15.09
N ILE A 282 -9.70 -15.34 14.47
CA ILE A 282 -9.65 -16.64 13.83
C ILE A 282 -9.38 -17.70 14.88
N THR A 283 -10.26 -18.69 14.95
CA THR A 283 -10.18 -19.80 15.94
C THR A 283 -9.99 -21.17 15.29
N ASN A 284 -9.92 -21.21 13.96
CA ASN A 284 -9.68 -22.41 13.16
C ASN A 284 -8.95 -22.04 11.86
N ASN A 285 -8.01 -22.87 11.44
CA ASN A 285 -7.30 -22.72 10.17
C ASN A 285 -8.07 -23.27 8.97
N SER A 286 -9.08 -24.11 9.19
CA SER A 286 -9.93 -24.63 8.13
C SER A 286 -10.97 -23.60 7.71
N ALA A 287 -11.18 -23.46 6.41
CA ALA A 287 -12.21 -22.58 5.86
C ALA A 287 -13.60 -22.97 6.42
N VAL A 288 -14.40 -21.97 6.76
CA VAL A 288 -15.77 -22.18 7.25
C VAL A 288 -16.64 -22.50 6.04
N ASN A 289 -17.14 -23.73 5.92
CA ASN A 289 -18.11 -24.14 4.88
C ASN A 289 -17.76 -23.78 3.41
N ASN A 290 -16.47 -23.83 3.04
CA ASN A 290 -15.98 -23.66 1.67
C ASN A 290 -16.34 -22.34 0.93
N SER A 291 -16.90 -21.29 1.55
CA SER A 291 -17.23 -20.06 0.80
C SER A 291 -17.18 -18.79 1.63
N LEU A 292 -16.77 -17.69 0.99
CA LEU A 292 -17.12 -16.35 1.44
C LEU A 292 -18.66 -16.20 1.49
N ILE A 293 -19.17 -15.59 2.56
CA ILE A 293 -20.59 -15.29 2.71
C ILE A 293 -20.75 -13.81 2.42
N GLU A 294 -21.23 -13.50 1.22
CA GLU A 294 -21.44 -12.12 0.79
C GLU A 294 -22.45 -11.41 1.69
N THR A 295 -22.01 -10.27 2.25
CA THR A 295 -22.87 -9.32 2.93
C THR A 295 -22.86 -8.01 2.16
N ASN A 296 -23.96 -7.73 1.47
CA ASN A 296 -24.12 -6.49 0.73
C ASN A 296 -24.52 -5.35 1.67
N CYS A 297 -23.68 -4.33 1.77
CA CYS A 297 -23.89 -3.13 2.60
C CYS A 297 -24.39 -1.92 1.82
N ALA A 298 -24.96 -2.13 0.63
CA ALA A 298 -25.78 -1.13 -0.01
C ALA A 298 -26.91 -0.71 0.94
N ASN A 299 -27.16 0.60 1.06
CA ASN A 299 -28.17 1.18 1.95
C ASN A 299 -27.96 0.86 3.44
N TYR A 300 -26.73 0.99 3.92
CA TYR A 300 -26.33 0.70 5.29
C TYR A 300 -27.28 1.28 6.37
N ALA A 301 -27.79 2.50 6.17
CA ALA A 301 -28.70 3.17 7.12
C ALA A 301 -29.98 2.38 7.46
N THR A 302 -30.40 1.45 6.60
CA THR A 302 -31.59 0.60 6.82
C THR A 302 -31.25 -0.89 6.89
N ASN A 303 -29.99 -1.27 6.69
CA ASN A 303 -29.57 -2.67 6.56
C ASN A 303 -28.95 -3.19 7.86
N THR A 304 -29.77 -3.88 8.67
CA THR A 304 -29.33 -4.49 9.94
C THR A 304 -28.32 -5.63 9.77
N THR A 305 -28.13 -6.16 8.55
CA THR A 305 -27.19 -7.27 8.30
C THR A 305 -25.73 -6.86 8.35
N CYS A 306 -25.43 -5.56 8.22
CA CYS A 306 -24.08 -5.01 8.26
C CYS A 306 -23.65 -4.53 9.65
N THR A 307 -24.21 -5.07 10.74
CA THR A 307 -23.94 -4.61 12.11
C THR A 307 -22.95 -5.48 12.90
N ALA A 308 -22.51 -6.60 12.33
CA ALA A 308 -21.54 -7.51 12.94
C ALA A 308 -20.43 -7.86 11.94
N ASN A 309 -19.26 -8.27 12.43
CA ASN A 309 -18.13 -8.71 11.61
C ASN A 309 -18.56 -9.81 10.63
N LYS A 310 -18.30 -9.60 9.34
CA LYS A 310 -18.53 -10.57 8.28
C LYS A 310 -17.19 -10.98 7.66
N ASN A 311 -17.21 -12.05 6.89
CA ASN A 311 -16.03 -12.51 6.16
C ASN A 311 -15.94 -11.93 4.75
N PHE A 312 -17.04 -11.45 4.17
CA PHE A 312 -17.05 -10.73 2.91
C PHE A 312 -18.11 -9.63 2.86
N TYR A 313 -17.67 -8.40 2.63
CA TYR A 313 -18.53 -7.25 2.42
C TYR A 313 -18.48 -6.78 0.98
N THR A 314 -19.65 -6.60 0.37
CA THR A 314 -19.82 -5.91 -0.92
C THR A 314 -20.52 -4.57 -0.71
N ASN A 315 -20.25 -3.60 -1.59
CA ASN A 315 -20.75 -2.23 -1.49
C ASN A 315 -20.50 -1.61 -0.11
N TYR A 316 -19.28 -1.77 0.41
CA TYR A 316 -18.94 -1.29 1.75
C TYR A 316 -19.17 0.23 1.88
N PRO A 317 -19.71 0.74 3.00
CA PRO A 317 -20.13 2.14 3.12
C PRO A 317 -19.01 3.15 2.81
N THR A 318 -19.37 4.33 2.29
CA THR A 318 -18.51 5.51 2.14
C THR A 318 -19.04 6.64 3.02
N ASP A 319 -18.21 7.63 3.34
CA ASP A 319 -18.62 8.83 4.09
C ASP A 319 -19.80 9.57 3.43
N THR A 320 -19.92 9.51 2.11
CA THR A 320 -21.00 10.15 1.33
C THR A 320 -22.37 9.47 1.47
N ASN A 321 -22.40 8.21 1.94
CA ASN A 321 -23.65 7.44 2.06
C ASN A 321 -24.38 7.68 3.38
N ASN A 322 -23.89 8.60 4.21
CA ASN A 322 -24.55 9.03 5.45
C ASN A 322 -24.84 10.55 5.43
N PRO A 323 -25.71 11.05 4.51
CA PRO A 323 -25.94 12.47 4.28
C PRO A 323 -26.67 13.24 5.41
N GLY A 324 -26.81 12.64 6.60
CA GLY A 324 -27.48 13.24 7.75
C GLY A 324 -26.57 13.64 8.91
N ASP A 325 -25.27 13.33 8.85
CA ASP A 325 -24.38 13.48 10.01
C ASP A 325 -23.14 14.34 9.71
N ASN A 326 -23.29 15.66 9.88
CA ASN A 326 -22.22 16.65 9.76
C ASN A 326 -21.30 16.70 11.00
N SER A 327 -21.40 15.76 11.93
CA SER A 327 -20.48 15.69 13.06
C SER A 327 -19.29 14.81 12.69
N ILE A 328 -18.12 15.45 12.62
CA ILE A 328 -16.77 14.85 12.48
C ILE A 328 -16.52 13.71 13.52
N LEU A 329 -17.39 13.56 14.52
CA LEU A 329 -17.29 12.59 15.61
C LEU A 329 -18.34 11.46 15.57
N SER A 330 -19.39 11.53 14.74
CA SER A 330 -20.46 10.51 14.71
C SER A 330 -20.57 9.71 13.41
N ALA A 331 -20.10 10.24 12.27
CA ALA A 331 -20.09 9.50 10.99
C ALA A 331 -19.18 8.23 11.01
N LYS A 332 -18.24 8.15 11.96
CA LYS A 332 -17.36 6.97 12.16
C LYS A 332 -17.96 5.87 13.04
N LYS A 333 -19.05 6.14 13.77
CA LYS A 333 -19.67 5.17 14.70
C LYS A 333 -20.44 4.05 14.00
N ASP A 334 -20.66 4.20 12.70
CA ASP A 334 -21.59 3.41 11.90
C ASP A 334 -20.90 2.53 10.85
N TRP A 335 -19.60 2.28 10.96
CA TRP A 335 -18.95 1.35 10.04
C TRP A 335 -19.08 -0.07 10.57
N PRO A 336 -19.62 -1.03 9.78
CA PRO A 336 -19.80 -2.43 10.18
C PRO A 336 -18.59 -3.04 10.87
N ASP A 337 -17.42 -2.65 10.36
CA ASP A 337 -16.15 -3.30 10.62
C ASP A 337 -14.96 -2.33 10.48
N GLY A 338 -15.19 -1.09 10.91
CA GLY A 338 -14.22 0.00 10.87
C GLY A 338 -14.12 0.70 9.50
N PRO A 339 -13.40 1.83 9.45
CA PRO A 339 -13.39 2.71 8.29
C PRO A 339 -12.56 2.13 7.14
N LEU A 340 -13.01 2.39 5.91
CA LEU A 340 -12.29 2.13 4.65
C LEU A 340 -12.16 3.49 3.92
N PRO A 341 -11.00 3.88 3.35
CA PRO A 341 -10.85 5.21 2.74
C PRO A 341 -11.75 5.37 1.52
N SER A 342 -12.57 6.43 1.42
CA SER A 342 -13.47 6.69 0.27
C SER A 342 -12.73 6.84 -1.07
N THR A 343 -11.50 7.35 -1.02
CA THR A 343 -10.54 7.41 -2.13
C THR A 343 -9.23 6.76 -1.71
N PHE A 344 -8.42 6.32 -2.67
CA PHE A 344 -7.11 5.77 -2.35
C PHE A 344 -6.27 6.80 -1.59
N PRO A 345 -5.79 6.48 -0.39
CA PRO A 345 -4.97 7.40 0.37
C PRO A 345 -3.63 7.57 -0.34
N LEU A 346 -3.20 8.81 -0.53
CA LEU A 346 -1.89 9.10 -1.12
C LEU A 346 -0.86 9.28 0.00
N PRO A 347 0.37 8.77 -0.17
CA PRO A 347 1.42 8.97 0.83
C PRO A 347 1.84 10.44 0.91
N ILE A 348 1.83 11.16 -0.21
CA ILE A 348 2.03 12.61 -0.28
C ILE A 348 0.73 13.18 -0.83
N PRO A 349 -0.03 13.96 -0.03
CA PRO A 349 -1.29 14.51 -0.48
C PRO A 349 -1.11 15.43 -1.67
N GLU A 350 -1.97 15.25 -2.67
CA GLU A 350 -2.07 16.16 -3.79
C GLU A 350 -2.64 17.50 -3.31
N LYS A 351 -2.05 18.59 -3.80
CA LYS A 351 -2.59 19.94 -3.63
C LYS A 351 -3.37 20.31 -4.89
N PRO A 352 -4.65 20.68 -4.75
CA PRO A 352 -5.39 21.18 -5.90
C PRO A 352 -4.71 22.44 -6.44
N ASP A 353 -4.72 22.58 -7.76
CA ASP A 353 -4.33 23.80 -8.44
C ASP A 353 -5.29 24.96 -8.09
N ALA A 354 -5.00 26.16 -8.60
CA ALA A 354 -5.84 27.35 -8.36
C ALA A 354 -7.30 27.19 -8.84
N SER A 355 -7.58 26.20 -9.69
CA SER A 355 -8.92 25.86 -10.20
C SER A 355 -9.59 24.72 -9.43
N GLY A 356 -8.95 24.21 -8.36
CA GLY A 356 -9.46 23.10 -7.57
C GLY A 356 -9.18 21.72 -8.15
N ASN A 357 -8.44 21.60 -9.26
CA ASN A 357 -8.16 20.33 -9.90
C ASN A 357 -6.87 19.70 -9.36
N VAL A 358 -6.87 18.38 -9.22
CA VAL A 358 -5.66 17.61 -8.94
C VAL A 358 -5.14 16.95 -10.22
N ASN A 359 -3.83 17.03 -10.44
CA ASN A 359 -3.15 16.51 -11.64
C ASN A 359 -2.76 15.03 -11.51
N ARG A 360 -2.99 14.42 -10.35
CA ARG A 360 -2.59 13.05 -10.03
C ARG A 360 -1.10 12.78 -10.12
N LEU A 361 -0.25 13.78 -9.98
CA LEU A 361 1.21 13.69 -9.99
C LEU A 361 1.76 14.29 -8.70
N THR A 362 2.86 13.73 -8.18
CA THR A 362 3.55 14.35 -7.05
C THR A 362 4.46 15.48 -7.53
N ASP A 363 4.04 16.70 -7.32
CA ASP A 363 4.77 17.89 -7.77
C ASP A 363 5.92 18.24 -6.82
N PHE A 364 7.11 18.45 -7.39
CA PHE A 364 8.32 18.62 -6.59
C PHE A 364 8.27 19.86 -5.68
N SER A 365 7.91 21.03 -6.21
CA SER A 365 7.98 22.31 -5.49
C SER A 365 6.79 22.56 -4.58
N THR A 366 5.61 22.03 -4.93
CA THR A 366 4.34 22.32 -4.24
C THR A 366 3.97 21.24 -3.22
N GLU A 367 4.41 20.00 -3.43
CA GLU A 367 4.00 18.84 -2.63
C GLU A 367 5.18 18.12 -1.97
N TRP A 368 6.14 17.64 -2.77
CA TRP A 368 7.28 16.87 -2.27
C TRP A 368 8.18 17.69 -1.34
N LEU A 369 8.76 18.78 -1.83
CA LEU A 369 9.74 19.59 -1.09
C LEU A 369 9.14 20.17 0.19
N PRO A 370 7.91 20.72 0.22
CA PRO A 370 7.29 21.15 1.47
C PRO A 370 7.08 20.00 2.47
N THR A 371 6.76 18.79 2.00
CA THR A 371 6.61 17.61 2.86
C THR A 371 7.95 17.19 3.47
N VAL A 372 9.02 17.20 2.68
CA VAL A 372 10.40 16.95 3.14
C VAL A 372 10.83 18.01 4.15
N GLN A 373 10.59 19.28 3.87
CA GLN A 373 10.93 20.39 4.77
C GLN A 373 10.15 20.31 6.07
N ALA A 374 8.86 19.97 6.02
CA ALA A 374 8.05 19.77 7.22
C ALA A 374 8.56 18.60 8.08
N SER A 375 9.00 17.51 7.43
CA SER A 375 9.67 16.40 8.12
C SER A 375 10.94 16.85 8.84
N ILE A 376 11.84 17.53 8.11
CA ILE A 376 13.14 18.00 8.63
C ILE A 376 12.97 19.01 9.77
N ASN A 377 12.00 19.92 9.63
CA ASN A 377 11.68 20.92 10.65
C ASN A 377 10.89 20.35 11.84
N GLY A 378 10.57 19.04 11.82
CA GLY A 378 9.81 18.37 12.88
C GLY A 378 8.35 18.81 12.98
N SER A 379 7.79 19.41 11.92
CA SER A 379 6.38 19.83 11.87
C SER A 379 5.45 18.82 11.19
N ASN A 380 6.00 17.71 10.67
CA ASN A 380 5.24 16.62 10.08
C ASN A 380 5.13 15.43 11.04
N ASP A 381 3.93 15.19 11.57
CA ASP A 381 3.63 14.09 12.48
C ASP A 381 3.68 12.71 11.82
N ASP A 382 3.38 12.65 10.53
CA ASP A 382 3.28 11.41 9.74
C ASP A 382 4.66 10.88 9.39
N TYR A 383 5.58 11.80 9.11
CA TYR A 383 6.92 11.51 8.64
C TYR A 383 7.97 12.24 9.48
N PRO A 384 8.22 11.82 10.74
CA PRO A 384 9.30 12.40 11.54
C PRO A 384 10.65 12.18 10.85
N SER A 385 11.50 13.20 10.81
CA SER A 385 12.82 13.09 10.18
C SER A 385 13.72 12.09 10.90
N GLY A 386 14.45 11.31 10.12
CA GLY A 386 15.33 10.23 10.56
C GLY A 386 16.58 10.08 9.72
N GLY A 387 17.17 8.89 9.79
CA GLY A 387 18.41 8.58 9.10
C GLY A 387 18.51 7.13 8.63
N ILE A 388 19.34 6.92 7.62
CA ILE A 388 19.68 5.62 7.06
C ILE A 388 21.20 5.44 7.08
N LYS A 389 21.65 4.25 7.47
CA LYS A 389 23.05 3.83 7.38
C LYS A 389 23.15 2.49 6.66
N ALA A 390 23.70 2.51 5.44
CA ALA A 390 23.78 1.33 4.58
C ALA A 390 24.91 1.46 3.54
N PRO A 391 25.41 0.35 2.97
CA PRO A 391 26.12 0.38 1.70
C PRO A 391 25.21 0.98 0.61
N MET A 392 25.61 2.13 0.08
CA MET A 392 24.79 2.83 -0.91
C MET A 392 25.63 3.52 -2.00
N GLN A 393 25.02 3.65 -3.17
CA GLN A 393 25.49 4.45 -4.29
C GLN A 393 24.40 5.47 -4.64
N ILE A 394 24.79 6.72 -4.84
CA ILE A 394 23.87 7.84 -5.09
C ILE A 394 24.19 8.42 -6.48
N PHE A 395 23.17 8.57 -7.32
CA PHE A 395 23.30 8.98 -8.70
C PHE A 395 22.40 10.16 -9.02
N THR A 396 23.00 11.25 -9.51
CA THR A 396 22.30 12.47 -9.96
C THR A 396 22.22 12.58 -11.48
N SER A 397 22.77 11.62 -12.21
CA SER A 397 22.81 11.55 -13.67
C SER A 397 22.77 10.10 -14.16
N ALA A 398 22.52 9.92 -15.46
CA ALA A 398 22.44 8.59 -16.06
C ALA A 398 23.76 7.81 -16.01
N GLN A 399 23.66 6.51 -15.80
CA GLN A 399 24.78 5.60 -15.60
C GLN A 399 24.73 4.43 -16.58
N SER A 400 25.89 4.13 -17.17
CA SER A 400 26.06 3.01 -18.11
C SER A 400 26.41 1.70 -17.41
N ASN A 401 26.97 1.73 -16.20
CA ASN A 401 27.38 0.54 -15.45
C ASN A 401 27.01 0.68 -13.97
N ILE A 402 26.08 -0.15 -13.50
CA ILE A 402 25.66 -0.20 -12.09
C ILE A 402 25.75 -1.63 -11.62
N ALA A 403 26.30 -1.82 -10.41
CA ALA A 403 26.38 -3.08 -9.72
C ALA A 403 25.99 -2.91 -8.25
N TRP A 404 25.69 -4.02 -7.59
CA TRP A 404 25.47 -4.02 -6.15
C TRP A 404 26.74 -3.66 -5.36
N GLY A 405 26.55 -3.19 -4.13
CA GLY A 405 27.61 -2.72 -3.24
C GLY A 405 27.56 -1.21 -3.03
N GLY A 406 28.72 -0.60 -2.78
CA GLY A 406 28.87 0.80 -2.40
C GLY A 406 29.55 0.94 -1.05
N SER A 407 29.99 2.16 -0.71
CA SER A 407 30.50 2.46 0.62
C SER A 407 29.35 2.55 1.62
N VAL A 408 29.60 2.18 2.88
CA VAL A 408 28.65 2.41 3.97
C VAL A 408 28.55 3.91 4.22
N GLN A 409 27.37 4.50 4.02
CA GLN A 409 27.13 5.92 4.23
C GLN A 409 25.99 6.12 5.23
N SER A 410 26.06 7.20 6.00
CA SER A 410 24.95 7.71 6.82
C SER A 410 24.33 8.91 6.12
N LYS A 411 23.01 8.87 5.90
CA LYS A 411 22.25 9.91 5.20
C LYS A 411 20.93 10.19 5.90
N THR A 412 20.39 11.36 5.65
CA THR A 412 19.14 11.88 6.20
C THR A 412 18.25 12.44 5.08
N SER A 413 17.04 12.86 5.42
CA SER A 413 16.14 13.55 4.49
C SER A 413 16.71 14.88 3.96
N SER A 414 17.60 15.56 4.68
CA SER A 414 18.27 16.75 4.15
C SER A 414 19.29 16.40 3.06
N ASP A 415 19.94 15.24 3.17
CA ASP A 415 20.95 14.81 2.19
C ASP A 415 20.32 14.29 0.89
N LEU A 416 19.24 13.50 1.01
CA LEU A 416 18.66 12.75 -0.11
C LEU A 416 17.33 13.32 -0.62
N GLY A 417 16.55 13.94 0.25
CA GLY A 417 15.15 14.31 -0.02
C GLY A 417 14.97 15.71 -0.60
N GLN A 418 15.88 16.65 -0.29
CA GLN A 418 15.74 18.04 -0.72
C GLN A 418 16.12 18.27 -2.18
N GLY A 419 17.09 17.53 -2.72
CA GLY A 419 17.62 17.73 -4.08
C GLY A 419 18.25 19.12 -4.30
N SER A 420 19.41 19.21 -4.93
CA SER A 420 19.95 20.49 -5.39
C SER A 420 19.48 20.76 -6.83
N GLY A 421 18.42 21.54 -7.03
CA GLY A 421 17.95 21.93 -8.35
C GLY A 421 17.31 20.79 -9.17
N LEU A 422 17.57 20.74 -10.49
CA LEU A 422 16.93 19.85 -11.49
C LEU A 422 17.33 18.35 -11.41
N GLY A 423 18.07 17.90 -10.38
CA GLY A 423 18.59 16.53 -10.31
C GLY A 423 17.93 15.65 -9.26
N SER A 424 17.37 14.51 -9.66
CA SER A 424 16.91 13.44 -8.77
C SER A 424 18.11 12.69 -8.15
N ASN A 425 18.08 12.45 -6.84
CA ASN A 425 18.97 11.56 -6.10
C ASN A 425 18.48 10.11 -6.21
N ASN A 426 18.87 9.40 -7.28
CA ASN A 426 18.57 7.97 -7.39
C ASN A 426 19.54 7.16 -6.53
N VAL A 427 19.06 6.14 -5.82
CA VAL A 427 19.87 5.41 -4.85
C VAL A 427 19.81 3.91 -5.09
N VAL A 428 20.97 3.26 -5.08
CA VAL A 428 21.10 1.80 -4.97
C VAL A 428 21.58 1.46 -3.57
N ILE A 429 20.84 0.62 -2.85
CA ILE A 429 21.09 0.24 -1.47
C ILE A 429 21.29 -1.28 -1.39
N ASP A 430 22.47 -1.72 -0.94
CA ASP A 430 22.78 -3.15 -0.80
C ASP A 430 22.98 -3.55 0.66
N GLY A 431 21.93 -4.11 1.26
CA GLY A 431 21.96 -4.64 2.62
C GLY A 431 22.42 -6.10 2.73
N SER A 432 22.91 -6.72 1.65
CA SER A 432 23.13 -8.18 1.63
C SER A 432 24.26 -8.65 2.54
N THR A 433 25.31 -7.82 2.72
CA THR A 433 26.46 -8.10 3.59
C THR A 433 26.42 -7.29 4.88
N THR A 434 26.18 -5.98 4.77
CA THR A 434 26.02 -5.06 5.90
C THR A 434 24.56 -4.64 5.98
N PRO A 435 23.83 -4.96 7.06
CA PRO A 435 22.42 -4.61 7.17
C PRO A 435 22.17 -3.10 7.06
N ILE A 436 21.05 -2.76 6.43
CA ILE A 436 20.51 -1.41 6.31
C ILE A 436 19.96 -1.03 7.68
N ASN A 437 20.59 -0.08 8.36
CA ASN A 437 20.06 0.45 9.62
C ASN A 437 19.23 1.69 9.30
N ILE A 438 17.96 1.68 9.68
CA ILE A 438 17.05 2.80 9.47
C ILE A 438 16.39 3.22 10.77
N ASP A 439 16.23 4.53 10.95
CA ASP A 439 15.48 5.14 12.03
C ASP A 439 14.56 6.21 11.46
N LYS A 440 13.28 6.20 11.86
CA LYS A 440 12.24 7.15 11.43
C LYS A 440 12.17 7.31 9.90
N THR A 441 11.90 8.50 9.37
CA THR A 441 11.67 8.69 7.92
C THR A 441 12.88 9.28 7.20
N VAL A 442 13.24 8.66 6.08
CA VAL A 442 14.20 9.17 5.10
C VAL A 442 13.51 9.39 3.76
N PHE A 443 13.48 10.64 3.32
CA PHE A 443 13.02 11.01 1.97
C PHE A 443 14.16 10.90 0.96
N ILE A 444 13.88 10.39 -0.22
CA ILE A 444 14.79 10.24 -1.35
C ILE A 444 14.12 10.83 -2.59
N ASN A 445 14.67 11.93 -3.12
CA ASN A 445 14.15 12.55 -4.33
C ASN A 445 14.62 11.78 -5.58
N GLY A 446 14.13 10.58 -5.84
CA GLY A 446 14.43 9.81 -7.03
C GLY A 446 13.96 8.37 -6.92
N ASP A 447 14.49 7.51 -7.77
CA ASP A 447 14.26 6.07 -7.69
C ASP A 447 15.12 5.41 -6.60
N VAL A 448 14.61 4.33 -6.01
CA VAL A 448 15.34 3.51 -5.03
C VAL A 448 15.41 2.07 -5.50
N ILE A 449 16.61 1.50 -5.59
CA ILE A 449 16.83 0.08 -5.84
C ILE A 449 17.40 -0.54 -4.57
N ILE A 450 16.75 -1.59 -4.02
CA ILE A 450 17.06 -2.10 -2.69
C ILE A 450 17.02 -3.63 -2.61
N ARG A 451 17.90 -4.19 -1.77
CA ARG A 451 17.88 -5.59 -1.32
C ARG A 451 18.59 -5.75 0.03
N GLY A 452 18.48 -6.92 0.63
CA GLY A 452 19.34 -7.40 1.71
C GLY A 452 18.65 -7.48 3.07
N ARG A 453 19.36 -7.10 4.12
CA ARG A 453 18.90 -7.18 5.51
C ARG A 453 18.63 -5.80 6.09
N VAL A 454 17.62 -5.66 6.95
CA VAL A 454 17.18 -4.37 7.51
C VAL A 454 17.09 -4.43 9.03
N ARG A 455 17.53 -3.37 9.69
CA ARG A 455 17.50 -3.17 11.14
C ARG A 455 16.87 -1.83 11.49
N GLY A 456 16.38 -1.76 12.72
CA GLY A 456 15.72 -0.57 13.24
C GLY A 456 14.30 -0.44 12.73
N GLN A 457 13.73 0.74 12.93
CA GLN A 457 12.32 1.02 12.64
C GLN A 457 12.25 2.31 11.84
N GLY A 458 11.83 2.22 10.59
CA GLY A 458 11.80 3.39 9.74
C GLY A 458 11.07 3.25 8.43
N THR A 459 11.03 4.36 7.72
CA THR A 459 10.29 4.57 6.48
C THR A 459 11.23 5.17 5.44
N ILE A 460 11.31 4.56 4.26
CA ILE A 460 11.94 5.17 3.08
C ILE A 460 10.81 5.66 2.18
N ILE A 461 10.86 6.93 1.81
CA ILE A 461 9.90 7.52 0.86
C ILE A 461 10.69 7.98 -0.37
N ALA A 462 10.33 7.44 -1.54
CA ALA A 462 10.92 7.77 -2.83
C ALA A 462 9.98 8.65 -3.65
N SER A 463 10.48 9.74 -4.26
CA SER A 463 9.69 10.54 -5.22
C SER A 463 9.47 9.80 -6.55
N GLY A 464 10.37 8.87 -6.87
CA GLY A 464 10.27 7.99 -8.02
C GLY A 464 9.76 6.60 -7.68
N ASN A 465 10.22 5.63 -8.45
CA ASN A 465 9.91 4.22 -8.31
C ASN A 465 10.80 3.55 -7.25
N VAL A 466 10.27 2.52 -6.59
CA VAL A 466 11.02 1.62 -5.70
C VAL A 466 11.15 0.25 -6.38
N TYR A 467 12.36 -0.27 -6.45
CA TYR A 467 12.68 -1.58 -7.03
C TYR A 467 13.24 -2.50 -5.95
N VAL A 468 12.48 -3.51 -5.54
CA VAL A 468 12.91 -4.56 -4.63
C VAL A 468 13.45 -5.73 -5.45
N MET A 469 14.77 -5.78 -5.59
CA MET A 469 15.47 -6.63 -6.57
C MET A 469 16.10 -7.87 -5.93
N GLY A 470 15.60 -8.32 -4.78
CA GLY A 470 16.12 -9.47 -4.04
C GLY A 470 15.32 -9.73 -2.76
N ASP A 471 15.80 -10.63 -1.91
CA ASP A 471 15.27 -10.72 -0.54
C ASP A 471 15.49 -9.38 0.16
N LEU A 472 14.48 -8.87 0.86
CA LEU A 472 14.61 -7.77 1.80
C LEU A 472 14.00 -8.19 3.13
N THR A 473 14.82 -8.63 4.08
CA THR A 473 14.34 -9.24 5.32
C THR A 473 14.83 -8.50 6.57
N TYR A 474 14.10 -8.62 7.66
CA TYR A 474 14.55 -8.12 8.95
C TYR A 474 15.76 -8.90 9.46
N ASP A 475 16.63 -8.19 10.16
CA ASP A 475 17.80 -8.73 10.83
C ASP A 475 17.77 -8.36 12.31
N CYS A 476 17.82 -9.38 13.16
CA CYS A 476 17.79 -9.24 14.61
C CYS A 476 19.18 -9.49 15.23
N GLY A 477 20.23 -9.42 14.40
CA GLY A 477 21.62 -9.52 14.82
C GLY A 477 22.11 -8.24 15.51
N SER A 478 23.32 -8.28 16.06
CA SER A 478 23.94 -7.14 16.74
C SER A 478 25.31 -6.81 16.15
N GLY A 479 25.72 -5.53 16.21
CA GLY A 479 27.01 -5.09 15.68
C GLY A 479 27.16 -5.44 14.19
N SER A 480 28.20 -6.17 13.82
CA SER A 480 28.41 -6.68 12.45
C SER A 480 27.80 -8.07 12.20
N SER A 481 27.31 -8.75 13.23
CA SER A 481 26.73 -10.10 13.10
C SER A 481 25.30 -10.05 12.57
N THR A 482 24.97 -10.86 11.56
CA THR A 482 23.60 -11.00 11.06
C THR A 482 22.88 -12.15 11.77
N ALA A 483 21.57 -12.02 11.99
CA ALA A 483 20.75 -13.08 12.56
C ALA A 483 19.30 -12.96 12.06
N ASP A 484 18.68 -14.10 11.79
CA ASP A 484 17.26 -14.14 11.43
C ASP A 484 16.39 -13.78 12.64
N CYS A 485 15.29 -13.07 12.39
CA CYS A 485 14.37 -12.66 13.44
C CYS A 485 13.43 -13.78 13.89
N ASP A 486 13.12 -13.80 15.19
CA ASP A 486 12.06 -14.63 15.77
C ASP A 486 10.72 -13.88 15.67
N TYR A 487 9.99 -14.13 14.59
CA TYR A 487 8.73 -13.41 14.29
C TYR A 487 7.63 -13.66 15.33
N SER A 488 7.73 -14.69 16.18
CA SER A 488 6.80 -14.89 17.30
C SER A 488 6.89 -13.76 18.33
N LYS A 489 8.00 -13.02 18.35
CA LYS A 489 8.24 -11.88 19.25
C LYS A 489 7.85 -10.54 18.63
N ALA A 490 7.49 -10.48 17.36
CA ALA A 490 7.24 -9.22 16.66
C ALA A 490 6.20 -8.32 17.36
N LYS A 491 5.17 -8.93 17.97
CA LYS A 491 4.13 -8.21 18.71
C LYS A 491 4.59 -7.72 20.09
N SER A 492 5.48 -8.45 20.76
CA SER A 492 5.91 -8.16 22.14
C SER A 492 7.20 -7.34 22.22
N ASP A 493 8.08 -7.48 21.24
CA ASP A 493 9.38 -6.79 21.19
C ASP A 493 9.22 -5.43 20.52
N LYS A 494 9.37 -4.38 21.33
CA LYS A 494 9.28 -2.98 20.88
C LYS A 494 10.41 -2.59 19.93
N ASN A 495 11.54 -3.30 19.95
CA ASN A 495 12.71 -3.02 19.11
C ASN A 495 12.75 -3.91 17.85
N PHE A 496 11.76 -4.78 17.67
CA PHE A 496 11.72 -5.65 16.52
C PHE A 496 11.65 -4.82 15.24
N PRO A 497 12.46 -5.14 14.20
CA PRO A 497 12.57 -4.28 13.03
C PRO A 497 11.24 -4.05 12.31
N SER A 498 11.10 -2.87 11.71
CA SER A 498 9.94 -2.51 10.89
C SER A 498 10.37 -1.60 9.75
N LEU A 499 10.03 -1.95 8.51
CA LEU A 499 10.33 -1.14 7.34
C LEU A 499 9.06 -0.75 6.60
N ASN A 500 8.90 0.53 6.31
CA ASN A 500 7.93 1.02 5.35
C ASN A 500 8.66 1.49 4.09
N LEU A 501 8.40 0.87 2.94
CA LEU A 501 8.85 1.36 1.65
C LEU A 501 7.69 2.04 0.94
N ILE A 502 7.84 3.34 0.71
CA ILE A 502 6.81 4.19 0.14
C ILE A 502 7.32 4.80 -1.17
N SER A 503 6.52 4.73 -2.24
CA SER A 503 6.83 5.34 -3.54
C SER A 503 5.73 6.30 -3.97
N ALA A 504 6.10 7.54 -4.29
CA ALA A 504 5.24 8.44 -5.07
C ALA A 504 5.13 7.98 -6.53
N GLY A 505 6.08 7.19 -7.03
CA GLY A 505 5.98 6.42 -8.27
C GLY A 505 5.35 5.05 -8.07
N ASN A 506 5.90 4.03 -8.74
CA ASN A 506 5.50 2.63 -8.65
C ASN A 506 6.46 1.85 -7.74
N THR A 507 5.98 0.72 -7.22
CA THR A 507 6.82 -0.26 -6.53
C THR A 507 6.90 -1.53 -7.37
N LEU A 508 8.11 -2.01 -7.63
CA LEU A 508 8.37 -3.17 -8.50
C LEU A 508 9.17 -4.21 -7.72
N VAL A 509 8.65 -5.44 -7.66
CA VAL A 509 9.25 -6.53 -6.88
C VAL A 509 9.59 -7.71 -7.80
N GLY A 510 10.82 -8.20 -7.70
CA GLY A 510 11.27 -9.34 -8.48
C GLY A 510 11.50 -9.01 -9.96
N ASP A 511 11.28 -10.00 -10.85
CA ASP A 511 11.69 -9.92 -12.25
C ASP A 511 10.64 -9.31 -13.18
N TYR A 512 10.21 -8.08 -12.90
CA TYR A 512 9.13 -7.46 -13.66
C TYR A 512 9.44 -7.26 -15.16
N GLN A 513 10.71 -7.38 -15.58
CA GLN A 513 11.17 -7.17 -16.95
C GLN A 513 11.19 -8.43 -17.82
N SER A 514 10.95 -9.60 -17.24
CA SER A 514 10.97 -10.88 -17.95
C SER A 514 9.83 -11.03 -18.97
N ARG A 515 10.17 -11.59 -20.13
CA ARG A 515 9.21 -11.89 -21.20
C ARG A 515 8.71 -13.33 -21.07
N PHE A 516 7.39 -13.54 -21.18
CA PHE A 516 6.82 -14.89 -21.26
C PHE A 516 7.08 -15.48 -22.65
N ARG A 517 7.60 -16.71 -22.73
CA ARG A 517 7.57 -17.55 -23.93
C ARG A 517 6.61 -18.71 -23.70
N LEU A 518 5.66 -18.91 -24.63
CA LEU A 518 4.56 -19.87 -24.48
C LEU A 518 4.69 -21.15 -25.30
N THR A 519 5.78 -21.36 -26.02
CA THR A 519 5.95 -22.58 -26.79
C THR A 519 7.23 -23.25 -26.36
N ASP A 520 7.08 -24.25 -25.48
CA ASP A 520 8.07 -25.27 -25.07
C ASP A 520 8.78 -25.18 -23.71
N GLY A 521 8.32 -24.39 -22.73
CA GLY A 521 8.97 -24.38 -21.41
C GLY A 521 10.46 -23.98 -21.44
N ARG A 522 10.96 -23.46 -22.58
CA ARG A 522 12.26 -22.81 -22.68
C ARG A 522 12.00 -21.32 -22.77
N ILE A 523 12.48 -20.61 -21.76
CA ILE A 523 12.75 -19.18 -21.84
C ILE A 523 14.22 -19.07 -22.20
N PRO A 524 14.66 -18.87 -23.45
CA PRO A 524 16.02 -18.39 -23.65
C PRO A 524 16.03 -16.94 -23.19
N ASP A 525 16.70 -16.70 -22.06
CA ASP A 525 17.06 -15.36 -21.64
C ASP A 525 18.21 -14.88 -22.55
N TYR A 526 17.89 -14.07 -23.55
CA TYR A 526 18.88 -13.51 -24.50
C TYR A 526 19.78 -12.44 -23.87
N THR A 527 19.82 -12.32 -22.54
CA THR A 527 20.63 -11.31 -21.84
C THR A 527 21.67 -11.85 -20.87
N LEU A 528 22.01 -13.15 -20.93
CA LEU A 528 23.21 -13.69 -20.26
C LEU A 528 24.50 -13.15 -20.93
N ALA A 529 24.83 -11.89 -20.61
CA ALA A 529 26.13 -11.30 -20.88
C ALA A 529 27.13 -11.88 -19.88
N GLY A 530 27.87 -12.92 -20.27
CA GLY A 530 28.86 -13.51 -19.38
C GLY A 530 29.70 -14.67 -19.91
N ASN A 531 29.94 -14.78 -21.23
CA ASN A 531 31.14 -15.42 -21.84
C ASN A 531 31.02 -15.54 -23.37
N LEU A 532 30.76 -14.44 -24.08
CA LEU A 532 30.69 -14.46 -25.55
C LEU A 532 32.08 -14.25 -26.17
N ASN A 533 33.02 -15.15 -25.88
CA ASN A 533 34.26 -15.32 -26.66
C ASN A 533 34.15 -16.48 -27.66
N ASN A 534 33.06 -17.27 -27.63
CA ASN A 534 32.79 -18.27 -28.64
C ASN A 534 31.84 -17.71 -29.69
N LYS A 535 32.37 -17.62 -30.91
CA LYS A 535 31.66 -17.28 -32.14
C LYS A 535 30.50 -18.25 -32.46
N ASP A 536 30.49 -19.41 -31.81
CA ASP A 536 29.57 -20.52 -32.11
C ASP A 536 28.17 -20.39 -31.44
N ASP A 537 28.02 -19.56 -30.40
CA ASP A 537 26.71 -19.36 -29.75
C ASP A 537 25.83 -18.30 -30.44
N TYR A 538 26.37 -17.59 -31.44
CA TYR A 538 25.56 -16.70 -32.29
C TYR A 538 24.81 -17.48 -33.40
N GLU A 539 25.19 -18.73 -33.68
CA GLU A 539 24.64 -19.52 -34.79
C GLU A 539 23.77 -20.72 -34.36
N ALA A 540 23.79 -21.14 -33.09
CA ALA A 540 23.00 -22.29 -32.63
C ALA A 540 21.47 -22.07 -32.55
N GLY A 541 20.98 -20.86 -32.81
CA GLY A 541 19.56 -20.55 -33.04
C GLY A 541 19.15 -20.51 -34.51
N PHE A 542 20.09 -20.72 -35.44
CA PHE A 542 19.86 -20.61 -36.88
C PHE A 542 20.35 -21.81 -37.70
N GLU A 543 20.82 -22.90 -37.08
CA GLU A 543 21.09 -24.16 -37.77
C GLU A 543 19.94 -25.15 -37.62
N GLY A 544 18.87 -24.87 -38.37
CA GLY A 544 17.76 -25.76 -38.61
C GLY A 544 17.39 -25.76 -40.09
N GLY A 545 18.35 -26.00 -40.96
CA GLY A 545 18.10 -26.33 -42.36
C GLY A 545 18.85 -25.50 -43.39
N TYR A 546 20.17 -25.65 -43.48
CA TYR A 546 20.91 -25.45 -44.74
C TYR A 546 22.15 -26.36 -44.79
N SER A 547 21.95 -27.68 -44.73
CA SER A 547 22.93 -28.65 -45.22
C SER A 547 22.47 -29.20 -46.57
N ASN A 548 22.62 -28.37 -47.63
CA ASN A 548 22.80 -28.80 -49.02
C ASN A 548 22.91 -27.58 -49.94
N LEU A 549 24.09 -26.97 -49.97
CA LEU A 549 24.56 -26.17 -51.10
C LEU A 549 26.07 -26.39 -51.21
N SER A 550 26.44 -27.55 -51.76
CA SER A 550 27.80 -27.80 -52.24
C SER A 550 28.05 -26.91 -53.47
N GLY A 551 28.98 -25.95 -53.34
CA GLY A 551 29.55 -25.26 -54.49
C GLY A 551 29.60 -23.74 -54.40
N VAL A 552 30.26 -23.17 -53.40
CA VAL A 552 30.82 -21.81 -53.51
C VAL A 552 32.20 -21.79 -52.85
N SER A 553 33.22 -21.49 -53.66
CA SER A 553 34.63 -21.35 -53.29
C SER A 553 34.85 -20.16 -52.37
N THR A 554 35.36 -20.39 -51.16
CA THR A 554 35.83 -19.35 -50.23
C THR A 554 37.28 -18.99 -50.53
N SER A 555 37.48 -18.01 -51.43
CA SER A 555 38.80 -17.43 -51.67
C SER A 555 38.68 -15.93 -51.88
N ALA A 556 38.52 -15.19 -50.78
CA ALA A 556 38.96 -13.79 -50.59
C ALA A 556 38.34 -13.19 -49.32
N ILE A 557 38.94 -13.43 -48.14
CA ILE A 557 38.78 -12.52 -47.00
C ILE A 557 40.17 -12.30 -46.41
N GLY A 558 40.68 -11.09 -46.60
CA GLY A 558 41.95 -10.62 -46.03
C GLY A 558 41.86 -10.42 -44.52
N THR A 559 42.99 -10.62 -43.87
CA THR A 559 43.26 -10.41 -42.44
C THR A 559 42.84 -9.03 -41.94
N LEU A 560 42.06 -8.98 -40.85
CA LEU A 560 41.74 -7.77 -40.09
C LEU A 560 42.89 -7.41 -39.11
N PRO A 561 43.15 -6.11 -38.83
CA PRO A 561 44.22 -5.70 -37.90
C PRO A 561 43.84 -5.89 -36.43
N SER A 562 44.86 -6.08 -35.58
CA SER A 562 44.78 -6.53 -34.18
C SER A 562 44.85 -5.41 -33.12
N ASP A 563 44.20 -4.25 -33.31
CA ASP A 563 44.24 -3.16 -32.33
C ASP A 563 42.82 -2.65 -31.95
N PRO A 564 42.40 -2.68 -30.65
CA PRO A 564 41.04 -2.32 -30.24
C PRO A 564 40.73 -0.82 -30.16
N ASN A 565 41.65 0.10 -30.48
CA ASN A 565 41.53 1.52 -30.11
C ASN A 565 41.45 2.57 -31.23
N THR A 566 41.21 2.20 -32.50
CA THR A 566 40.96 3.20 -33.56
C THR A 566 39.46 3.45 -33.80
N ALA A 567 39.00 4.65 -33.43
CA ALA A 567 37.67 5.16 -33.75
C ALA A 567 37.51 5.36 -35.28
N LEU A 568 36.53 4.68 -35.89
CA LEU A 568 36.13 4.90 -37.28
C LEU A 568 35.25 6.15 -37.38
N SER A 569 35.86 7.28 -37.74
CA SER A 569 35.16 8.47 -38.22
C SER A 569 34.98 8.41 -39.74
N SER A 570 33.74 8.63 -40.19
CA SER A 570 33.28 8.85 -41.58
C SER A 570 33.51 7.72 -42.60
N VAL A 571 32.41 7.06 -43.01
CA VAL A 571 32.32 6.33 -44.29
C VAL A 571 31.49 7.18 -45.24
N THR A 572 32.12 7.67 -46.32
CA THR A 572 31.47 8.39 -47.43
C THR A 572 30.88 7.38 -48.41
N GLU A 573 29.66 7.63 -48.89
CA GLU A 573 28.94 6.77 -49.82
C GLU A 573 29.65 6.68 -51.20
N GLN A 574 29.97 5.47 -51.66
CA GLN A 574 30.34 5.20 -53.05
C GLN A 574 29.50 4.03 -53.59
N ASN A 575 28.71 4.32 -54.63
CA ASN A 575 28.03 3.32 -55.45
C ASN A 575 29.01 2.81 -56.51
N ASN A 576 29.33 1.51 -56.51
CA ASN A 576 30.16 0.90 -57.55
C ASN A 576 29.28 0.18 -58.58
N THR A 577 29.47 0.55 -59.84
CA THR A 577 28.84 -0.09 -61.01
C THR A 577 29.87 -0.97 -61.69
N ASP A 578 29.51 -2.21 -62.03
CA ASP A 578 30.43 -3.07 -62.79
C ASP A 578 30.44 -2.74 -64.29
N SER A 579 31.37 -3.37 -65.00
CA SER A 579 31.58 -3.22 -66.45
C SER A 579 30.44 -3.74 -67.33
N SER A 580 29.36 -4.29 -66.75
CA SER A 580 28.13 -4.67 -67.46
C SER A 580 27.01 -3.63 -67.29
N GLY A 581 27.29 -2.51 -66.63
CA GLY A 581 26.32 -1.45 -66.35
C GLY A 581 25.37 -1.78 -65.20
N LYS A 582 25.69 -2.80 -64.39
CA LYS A 582 24.85 -3.22 -63.27
C LYS A 582 25.39 -2.60 -61.97
N THR A 583 24.57 -1.78 -61.33
CA THR A 583 24.89 -1.14 -60.04
C THR A 583 24.65 -2.13 -58.92
N TYR A 584 25.66 -2.43 -58.11
CA TYR A 584 25.48 -3.25 -56.91
C TYR A 584 25.39 -2.35 -55.70
N VAL A 585 24.36 -2.61 -54.91
CA VAL A 585 24.19 -2.00 -53.61
C VAL A 585 25.00 -2.84 -52.62
N SER A 586 25.93 -2.23 -51.87
CA SER A 586 26.71 -2.97 -50.86
C SER A 586 25.78 -3.63 -49.84
N ALA A 587 26.15 -4.81 -49.35
CA ALA A 587 25.35 -5.59 -48.40
C ALA A 587 25.01 -4.84 -47.09
N SER A 588 25.66 -3.70 -46.81
CA SER A 588 25.31 -2.80 -45.71
C SER A 588 24.00 -2.02 -45.93
N GLN A 589 23.41 -2.00 -47.13
CA GLN A 589 22.10 -1.35 -47.37
C GLN A 589 20.89 -2.31 -47.36
N LEU A 590 21.10 -3.63 -47.35
CA LEU A 590 20.00 -4.62 -47.35
C LEU A 590 19.59 -5.12 -45.95
N PHE A 591 20.29 -4.74 -44.89
CA PHE A 591 19.87 -5.01 -43.51
C PHE A 591 19.12 -3.83 -42.90
N LYS A 592 17.96 -3.48 -43.47
CA LYS A 592 16.89 -2.88 -42.66
C LYS A 592 16.22 -4.01 -41.90
N PHE A 593 16.60 -4.18 -40.64
CA PHE A 593 15.97 -5.12 -39.72
C PHE A 593 14.49 -4.82 -39.56
N ALA A 594 13.63 -5.55 -40.28
CA ALA A 594 12.22 -5.70 -39.93
C ALA A 594 12.12 -6.64 -38.71
N GLY A 595 12.61 -6.17 -37.55
CA GLY A 595 12.28 -6.75 -36.26
C GLY A 595 10.86 -6.33 -35.87
N CYS A 596 10.23 -7.06 -34.95
CA CYS A 596 8.85 -6.81 -34.44
C CYS A 596 8.52 -5.37 -34.02
N ASN A 597 9.50 -4.45 -33.99
CA ASN A 597 9.31 -3.01 -33.78
C ASN A 597 8.74 -2.26 -35.00
N ASP A 598 8.87 -2.78 -36.23
CA ASP A 598 8.35 -2.09 -37.42
C ASP A 598 6.86 -2.36 -37.70
N PHE A 599 6.25 -3.31 -36.98
CA PHE A 599 4.83 -3.61 -37.11
C PHE A 599 3.92 -2.49 -36.56
N TRP A 600 4.46 -1.57 -35.73
CA TRP A 600 3.73 -0.45 -35.14
C TRP A 600 3.43 0.72 -36.10
N LYS A 601 3.89 0.67 -37.36
CA LYS A 601 3.82 1.81 -38.29
C LYS A 601 2.93 1.63 -39.52
N ARG A 602 2.32 0.46 -39.77
CA ARG A 602 1.50 0.24 -40.97
C ARG A 602 0.00 0.15 -40.63
N LYS A 603 -0.74 1.20 -41.00
CA LYS A 603 -2.14 1.05 -41.41
C LYS A 603 -2.16 0.34 -42.76
N PRO A 604 -3.09 -0.59 -43.04
CA PRO A 604 -3.43 -0.92 -44.41
C PRO A 604 -4.18 0.29 -44.99
N SER A 605 -3.52 1.05 -45.85
CA SER A 605 -4.20 1.93 -46.80
C SER A 605 -4.64 1.10 -48.00
N SER A 606 -5.88 1.34 -48.43
CA SER A 606 -6.58 0.76 -49.57
C SER A 606 -7.24 -0.62 -49.38
N VAL A 607 -8.53 -0.59 -49.68
CA VAL A 607 -9.50 -1.66 -49.80
C VAL A 607 -9.25 -2.38 -51.13
N ALA A 608 -8.82 -3.63 -51.08
CA ALA A 608 -9.14 -4.71 -52.04
C ALA A 608 -8.53 -6.01 -51.49
N ASP A 609 -9.22 -7.12 -51.69
CA ASP A 609 -8.91 -8.49 -51.22
C ASP A 609 -9.43 -8.85 -49.82
N ALA A 610 -10.73 -8.67 -49.66
CA ALA A 610 -11.55 -9.46 -48.74
C ALA A 610 -11.96 -10.77 -49.45
N ASP A 611 -11.43 -11.94 -49.05
CA ASP A 611 -12.13 -13.21 -49.30
C ASP A 611 -11.74 -14.44 -48.45
N TRP A 612 -11.45 -14.28 -47.15
CA TRP A 612 -11.26 -15.47 -46.28
C TRP A 612 -11.85 -15.35 -44.87
N ALA A 613 -12.83 -14.47 -44.69
CA ALA A 613 -13.60 -14.39 -43.44
C ALA A 613 -15.09 -14.62 -43.70
N ARG A 614 -15.50 -15.90 -43.82
CA ARG A 614 -16.89 -16.36 -43.62
C ARG A 614 -16.93 -17.89 -43.53
N ARG A 615 -17.02 -18.42 -42.30
CA ARG A 615 -18.00 -19.45 -41.89
C ARG A 615 -17.98 -19.67 -40.37
N PRO A 616 -19.15 -19.79 -39.72
CA PRO A 616 -19.30 -19.95 -38.27
C PRO A 616 -19.39 -21.44 -37.86
N GLU A 617 -19.08 -21.68 -36.57
CA GLU A 617 -19.58 -22.73 -35.67
C GLU A 617 -19.67 -24.22 -36.09
N ASN A 618 -19.39 -25.07 -35.08
CA ASN A 618 -19.72 -26.49 -34.94
C ASN A 618 -18.87 -27.52 -35.69
N LEU A 619 -18.02 -28.21 -34.92
CA LEU A 619 -17.80 -29.67 -35.02
C LEU A 619 -17.20 -30.19 -33.72
N TYR A 620 -18.03 -30.28 -32.68
CA TYR A 620 -17.85 -31.24 -31.59
C TYR A 620 -18.26 -32.60 -32.15
N THR A 621 -17.31 -33.49 -32.43
CA THR A 621 -17.61 -34.91 -32.63
C THR A 621 -16.98 -35.71 -31.50
N GLN A 622 -17.87 -36.36 -30.77
CA GLN A 622 -17.59 -37.37 -29.76
C GLN A 622 -16.67 -38.46 -30.33
N PHE A 623 -15.63 -38.83 -29.57
CA PHE A 623 -15.19 -40.23 -29.54
C PHE A 623 -15.32 -40.72 -28.10
N SER A 624 -16.36 -41.50 -27.88
CA SER A 624 -16.57 -42.31 -26.68
C SER A 624 -15.55 -43.45 -26.64
N SER A 625 -15.11 -43.73 -25.41
CA SER A 625 -14.27 -44.82 -24.94
C SER A 625 -14.44 -46.19 -25.59
N SER A 626 -13.33 -46.90 -25.78
CA SER A 626 -13.10 -48.26 -25.24
C SER A 626 -11.70 -48.75 -25.62
N GLY A 627 -10.97 -49.38 -24.69
CA GLY A 627 -9.73 -50.07 -25.02
C GLY A 627 -8.64 -49.98 -23.95
N SER A 628 -8.66 -50.95 -23.06
CA SER A 628 -7.59 -51.27 -22.12
C SER A 628 -6.22 -51.45 -22.79
N GLY A 629 -5.18 -50.95 -22.13
CA GLY A 629 -3.88 -51.61 -22.06
C GLY A 629 -2.91 -51.42 -23.24
N SER A 630 -1.64 -51.37 -22.86
CA SER A 630 -0.42 -51.49 -23.66
C SER A 630 0.07 -50.27 -24.44
N SER A 631 1.19 -49.76 -23.94
CA SER A 631 2.17 -48.90 -24.61
C SER A 631 2.44 -49.32 -26.06
N LYS A 632 2.26 -48.40 -27.01
CA LYS A 632 2.89 -48.49 -28.33
C LYS A 632 3.60 -47.19 -28.66
N ARG A 633 4.94 -47.24 -28.65
CA ARG A 633 5.82 -46.29 -29.31
C ARG A 633 5.54 -46.34 -30.81
N TRP A 634 5.20 -45.21 -31.40
CA TRP A 634 5.19 -45.04 -32.85
C TRP A 634 6.52 -44.42 -33.27
N TYR A 635 7.41 -45.23 -33.85
CA TYR A 635 8.44 -44.74 -34.77
C TYR A 635 7.84 -44.83 -36.18
N GLY A 636 7.32 -43.71 -36.67
CA GLY A 636 6.88 -43.55 -38.06
C GLY A 636 7.94 -42.79 -38.85
N THR A 637 8.78 -43.50 -39.59
CA THR A 637 9.63 -42.95 -40.65
C THR A 637 8.76 -42.72 -41.89
N GLY A 638 8.12 -41.55 -41.96
CA GLY A 638 7.42 -41.07 -43.14
C GLY A 638 7.94 -39.68 -43.49
N ALA A 639 8.61 -39.56 -44.64
CA ALA A 639 9.06 -38.27 -45.17
C ALA A 639 7.84 -37.38 -45.48
N PRO A 640 7.75 -36.14 -44.96
CA PRO A 640 6.65 -35.27 -45.29
C PRO A 640 6.93 -34.59 -46.64
N THR A 641 6.41 -35.16 -47.73
CA THR A 641 6.17 -34.43 -48.97
C THR A 641 4.87 -33.64 -48.81
N GLY A 642 4.94 -32.53 -48.09
CA GLY A 642 3.86 -31.57 -47.97
C GLY A 642 4.50 -30.19 -47.82
N SER A 643 4.23 -29.30 -48.78
CA SER A 643 4.65 -27.90 -48.75
C SER A 643 3.97 -27.19 -47.58
N GLY A 644 4.53 -27.35 -46.38
CA GLY A 644 4.17 -26.58 -45.21
C GLY A 644 4.73 -25.17 -45.37
N THR A 645 3.85 -24.21 -45.57
CA THR A 645 4.15 -22.78 -45.44
C THR A 645 4.85 -22.57 -44.10
N LEU A 646 6.11 -22.15 -44.14
CA LEU A 646 6.87 -21.81 -42.94
C LEU A 646 6.09 -20.73 -42.19
N ASN A 647 5.60 -21.08 -40.99
CA ASN A 647 4.99 -20.12 -40.08
C ASN A 647 5.97 -18.97 -39.89
N GLY A 648 5.54 -17.75 -40.24
CA GLY A 648 6.31 -16.53 -40.09
C GLY A 648 6.79 -16.30 -38.65
N PRO A 649 7.68 -15.32 -38.42
CA PRO A 649 8.29 -15.07 -37.12
C PRO A 649 7.21 -15.01 -36.04
N ARG A 650 7.23 -15.99 -35.12
CA ARG A 650 6.24 -16.09 -34.04
C ARG A 650 6.35 -14.83 -33.19
N CYS A 651 5.30 -14.01 -33.24
CA CYS A 651 5.21 -12.77 -32.49
C CYS A 651 5.50 -13.03 -31.01
N THR A 652 6.38 -12.22 -30.42
CA THR A 652 6.56 -12.15 -28.98
C THR A 652 5.22 -11.96 -28.29
N VAL A 653 5.08 -12.44 -27.06
CA VAL A 653 3.93 -12.19 -26.18
C VAL A 653 4.29 -11.00 -25.29
N PRO A 654 3.34 -10.12 -24.93
CA PRO A 654 3.61 -9.07 -23.94
C PRO A 654 4.15 -9.67 -22.62
N THR A 655 5.01 -8.94 -21.91
CA THR A 655 5.38 -9.33 -20.54
C THR A 655 4.16 -9.22 -19.65
N LEU A 656 4.12 -9.94 -18.53
CA LEU A 656 3.03 -9.76 -17.57
C LEU A 656 2.87 -8.30 -17.17
N ALA A 657 3.95 -7.62 -16.81
CA ALA A 657 3.90 -6.22 -16.43
C ALA A 657 3.26 -5.37 -17.54
N ALA A 658 3.56 -5.65 -18.82
CA ALA A 658 2.90 -5.00 -19.94
C ALA A 658 1.41 -5.36 -20.07
N MET A 659 1.03 -6.61 -19.79
CA MET A 659 -0.36 -7.06 -19.80
C MET A 659 -1.17 -6.35 -18.71
N GLU A 660 -0.69 -6.34 -17.47
CA GLU A 660 -1.33 -5.68 -16.34
C GLU A 660 -1.40 -4.16 -16.53
N VAL A 661 -0.33 -3.54 -17.04
CA VAL A 661 -0.35 -2.12 -17.46
C VAL A 661 -1.46 -1.86 -18.47
N GLY A 662 -1.62 -2.73 -19.47
CA GLY A 662 -2.70 -2.61 -20.44
C GLY A 662 -4.11 -2.76 -19.84
N ASN A 663 -4.27 -3.64 -18.84
CA ASN A 663 -5.52 -3.81 -18.10
C ASN A 663 -5.85 -2.58 -17.26
N PHE A 664 -4.90 -2.08 -16.47
CA PHE A 664 -5.12 -0.88 -15.65
C PHE A 664 -5.42 0.34 -16.53
N ASN A 665 -4.68 0.50 -17.63
CA ASN A 665 -4.97 1.56 -18.60
C ASN A 665 -6.36 1.40 -19.23
N ARG A 666 -6.83 0.17 -19.48
CA ARG A 666 -8.21 -0.07 -19.96
C ARG A 666 -9.24 0.38 -18.92
N LEU A 667 -9.03 0.09 -17.64
CA LEU A 667 -9.93 0.53 -16.57
C LEU A 667 -9.99 2.06 -16.50
N GLU A 668 -8.85 2.73 -16.59
CA GLU A 668 -8.75 4.20 -16.60
C GLU A 668 -9.41 4.82 -17.85
N MET A 669 -9.25 4.19 -19.02
CA MET A 669 -9.97 4.57 -20.24
C MET A 669 -11.49 4.47 -20.08
N ARG A 670 -11.99 3.43 -19.41
CA ARG A 670 -13.44 3.27 -19.15
C ARG A 670 -13.98 4.32 -18.19
N LYS A 671 -13.24 4.63 -17.12
CA LYS A 671 -13.60 5.72 -16.20
C LYS A 671 -13.65 7.05 -16.93
N TRP A 672 -12.64 7.33 -17.76
CA TRP A 672 -12.60 8.53 -18.56
C TRP A 672 -13.78 8.61 -19.55
N ALA A 673 -14.04 7.53 -20.29
CA ALA A 673 -15.17 7.45 -21.23
C ALA A 673 -16.52 7.68 -20.52
N THR A 674 -16.69 7.09 -19.32
CA THR A 674 -17.90 7.24 -18.50
C THR A 674 -18.07 8.67 -17.97
N ALA A 675 -17.02 9.26 -17.41
CA ALA A 675 -17.05 10.64 -16.92
C ALA A 675 -17.39 11.61 -18.05
N ARG A 676 -16.78 11.40 -19.23
CA ARG A 676 -17.06 12.18 -20.44
C ARG A 676 -18.54 12.10 -20.85
N GLN A 677 -19.14 10.91 -20.89
CA GLN A 677 -20.57 10.77 -21.20
C GLN A 677 -21.48 11.51 -20.21
N LYS A 678 -21.04 11.67 -18.96
CA LYS A 678 -21.75 12.42 -17.92
C LYS A 678 -21.44 13.92 -17.91
N GLY A 679 -20.66 14.43 -18.86
CA GLY A 679 -20.22 15.83 -18.88
C GLY A 679 -19.24 16.18 -17.74
N GLN A 680 -18.60 15.19 -17.12
CA GLN A 680 -17.67 15.36 -16.02
C GLN A 680 -16.22 15.37 -16.52
N THR A 681 -15.37 16.17 -15.87
CA THR A 681 -13.93 16.11 -16.06
C THR A 681 -13.33 14.94 -15.29
N TYR A 682 -12.38 14.25 -15.92
CA TYR A 682 -11.64 13.15 -15.32
C TYR A 682 -10.19 13.20 -15.80
N THR A 683 -9.26 13.13 -14.85
CA THR A 683 -7.82 13.03 -15.07
C THR A 683 -7.41 11.57 -15.00
N PRO A 684 -7.14 10.90 -16.14
CA PRO A 684 -6.74 9.49 -16.12
C PRO A 684 -5.34 9.32 -15.52
N ARG A 685 -5.11 8.17 -14.90
CA ARG A 685 -3.79 7.70 -14.45
C ARG A 685 -3.32 6.59 -15.37
N PHE A 686 -2.41 6.89 -16.30
CA PHE A 686 -1.88 5.88 -17.21
C PHE A 686 -0.51 5.36 -16.77
N TYR A 687 -0.26 4.10 -17.06
CA TYR A 687 1.00 3.43 -16.86
C TYR A 687 1.71 3.19 -18.19
N THR A 688 3.04 3.31 -18.20
CA THR A 688 3.87 3.03 -19.37
C THR A 688 4.93 1.99 -19.03
N TYR A 689 5.18 1.07 -19.97
CA TYR A 689 6.14 -0.03 -19.80
C TYR A 689 7.28 -0.02 -20.85
N ASN A 690 7.05 0.56 -22.04
CA ASN A 690 7.91 0.35 -23.20
C ASN A 690 9.33 0.96 -23.09
N GLU A 691 10.31 0.27 -23.68
CA GLU A 691 11.77 0.48 -23.65
C GLU A 691 12.25 1.69 -24.47
N THR A 692 11.42 2.26 -25.35
CA THR A 692 11.83 3.38 -26.23
C THR A 692 10.80 4.50 -26.36
N SER A 693 9.59 4.35 -25.81
CA SER A 693 8.53 5.35 -25.96
C SER A 693 7.64 5.44 -24.72
N GLU A 694 7.32 6.64 -24.25
CA GLU A 694 6.33 6.92 -23.21
C GLU A 694 4.87 6.75 -23.70
N LYS A 695 4.67 5.84 -24.66
CA LYS A 695 3.34 5.57 -25.22
C LYS A 695 2.50 4.81 -24.20
N VAL A 696 1.27 5.26 -24.07
CA VAL A 696 0.23 4.58 -23.31
C VAL A 696 -0.42 3.54 -24.21
N TYR A 697 -0.47 2.30 -23.73
CA TYR A 697 -1.20 1.22 -24.37
C TYR A 697 -2.27 0.71 -23.43
N PHE A 698 -3.46 0.46 -23.95
CA PHE A 698 -4.54 -0.17 -23.21
C PHE A 698 -5.06 -1.37 -23.98
N LEU A 699 -5.65 -2.31 -23.25
CA LEU A 699 -6.34 -3.44 -23.84
C LEU A 699 -7.68 -2.98 -24.41
N ALA A 700 -7.85 -3.05 -25.73
CA ALA A 700 -9.05 -2.60 -26.45
C ALA A 700 -10.18 -3.64 -26.47
N THR A 701 -10.00 -4.77 -25.78
CA THR A 701 -10.96 -5.85 -25.67
C THR A 701 -11.30 -6.14 -24.22
N ASN A 702 -12.29 -7.01 -24.01
CA ASN A 702 -12.63 -7.50 -22.67
C ASN A 702 -11.72 -8.66 -22.22
N GLU A 703 -10.78 -9.12 -23.05
CA GLU A 703 -9.87 -10.23 -22.77
C GLU A 703 -8.64 -9.80 -21.97
N GLU A 704 -8.76 -9.77 -20.64
CA GLU A 704 -7.74 -9.27 -19.68
C GLU A 704 -6.34 -9.87 -19.83
N HIS A 705 -6.24 -11.04 -20.43
CA HIS A 705 -4.96 -11.72 -20.59
C HIS A 705 -4.63 -11.97 -22.03
N SER A 706 -5.09 -11.06 -22.89
CA SER A 706 -4.74 -11.10 -24.29
C SER A 706 -3.22 -11.18 -24.44
N ARG A 707 -2.79 -12.33 -24.95
CA ARG A 707 -1.41 -12.55 -25.39
C ARG A 707 -1.16 -11.96 -26.77
N LEU A 708 -2.23 -11.51 -27.43
CA LEU A 708 -2.22 -10.95 -28.77
C LEU A 708 -1.95 -9.45 -28.68
N TYR A 709 -0.82 -9.01 -29.20
CA TYR A 709 -0.48 -7.59 -29.32
C TYR A 709 -1.55 -6.80 -30.09
N ASN A 710 -2.26 -7.42 -31.02
CA ASN A 710 -3.33 -6.79 -31.80
C ASN A 710 -4.55 -6.36 -30.96
N ASN A 711 -4.70 -6.89 -29.75
CA ASN A 711 -5.75 -6.46 -28.83
C ASN A 711 -5.36 -5.22 -28.03
N TYR A 712 -4.11 -4.75 -28.14
CA TYR A 712 -3.66 -3.51 -27.51
C TYR A 712 -3.78 -2.35 -28.48
N SER A 713 -4.31 -1.24 -27.99
CA SER A 713 -4.41 0.02 -28.73
C SER A 713 -3.59 1.09 -28.06
N ALA A 714 -2.92 1.92 -28.86
CA ALA A 714 -2.17 3.07 -28.37
C ALA A 714 -3.13 4.24 -28.08
N VAL A 715 -2.90 4.95 -26.97
CA VAL A 715 -3.53 6.24 -26.68
C VAL A 715 -2.51 7.32 -27.07
N ASP A 716 -2.52 7.71 -28.36
CA ASP A 716 -1.52 8.64 -28.92
C ASP A 716 -2.11 9.91 -29.55
N GLY A 717 -3.44 10.07 -29.49
CA GLY A 717 -4.14 11.23 -30.06
C GLY A 717 -4.05 11.33 -31.58
N SER A 718 -3.68 10.25 -32.28
CA SER A 718 -3.63 10.22 -33.75
C SER A 718 -4.98 9.94 -34.40
N SER A 719 -5.88 9.24 -33.69
CA SER A 719 -7.22 8.86 -34.12
C SER A 719 -8.22 8.88 -32.97
N ASP A 720 -9.50 8.68 -33.31
CA ASP A 720 -10.52 8.33 -32.34
C ASP A 720 -10.16 7.02 -31.62
N ILE A 721 -10.55 6.91 -30.36
CA ILE A 721 -10.33 5.72 -29.55
C ILE A 721 -11.66 5.07 -29.20
N LYS A 722 -11.78 3.78 -29.50
CA LYS A 722 -12.93 2.95 -29.12
C LYS A 722 -12.62 2.26 -27.80
N VAL A 723 -13.44 2.52 -26.79
CA VAL A 723 -13.34 1.92 -25.46
C VAL A 723 -14.47 0.91 -25.31
N VAL A 724 -14.11 -0.37 -25.15
CA VAL A 724 -15.09 -1.44 -24.88
C VAL A 724 -15.40 -1.46 -23.39
N MET A 725 -16.67 -1.28 -23.06
CA MET A 725 -17.21 -1.29 -21.71
C MET A 725 -17.48 -2.72 -21.23
N ASP A 726 -17.81 -2.85 -19.94
CA ASP A 726 -18.05 -4.15 -19.32
C ASP A 726 -19.28 -4.89 -19.87
N ASP A 727 -20.28 -4.17 -20.34
CA ASP A 727 -21.49 -4.69 -20.98
C ASP A 727 -21.31 -4.94 -22.50
N ASN A 728 -20.05 -4.98 -22.95
CA ASN A 728 -19.65 -5.06 -24.36
C ASN A 728 -20.08 -3.86 -25.23
N THR A 729 -20.66 -2.80 -24.66
CA THR A 729 -20.91 -1.56 -25.42
C THR A 729 -19.59 -0.86 -25.75
N THR A 730 -19.57 -0.03 -26.79
CA THR A 730 -18.37 0.71 -27.19
C THR A 730 -18.64 2.21 -27.11
N ILE A 731 -17.78 2.92 -26.41
CA ILE A 731 -17.76 4.39 -26.37
C ILE A 731 -16.59 4.88 -27.23
N THR A 732 -16.87 5.77 -28.18
CA THR A 732 -15.83 6.43 -28.99
C THR A 732 -15.44 7.77 -28.38
N ILE A 733 -14.16 7.95 -28.07
CA ILE A 733 -13.56 9.23 -27.67
C ILE A 733 -12.93 9.87 -28.92
N PRO A 734 -13.41 11.05 -29.37
CA PRO A 734 -12.87 11.75 -30.53
C PRO A 734 -11.42 12.14 -30.35
N LYS A 735 -10.66 12.12 -31.44
CA LYS A 735 -9.23 12.48 -31.48
C LYS A 735 -8.89 13.77 -30.73
N SER A 736 -9.65 14.84 -30.93
CA SER A 736 -9.42 16.15 -30.30
C SER A 736 -9.48 16.07 -28.77
N GLU A 737 -10.42 15.29 -28.24
CA GLU A 737 -10.57 15.05 -26.82
C GLU A 737 -9.51 14.09 -26.27
N VAL A 738 -9.08 13.12 -27.07
CA VAL A 738 -7.96 12.24 -26.71
C VAL A 738 -6.69 13.06 -26.47
N GLN A 739 -6.40 14.02 -27.35
CA GLN A 739 -5.23 14.91 -27.21
C GLN A 739 -5.31 15.77 -25.95
N ALA A 740 -6.46 16.40 -25.70
CA ALA A 740 -6.68 17.21 -24.50
C ALA A 740 -6.59 16.36 -23.21
N GLY A 741 -7.14 15.13 -23.24
CA GLY A 741 -7.07 14.20 -22.12
C GLY A 741 -5.66 13.67 -21.85
N LEU A 742 -4.89 13.36 -22.89
CA LEU A 742 -3.50 12.93 -22.77
C LEU A 742 -2.57 14.03 -22.25
N ALA A 743 -2.91 15.31 -22.48
CA ALA A 743 -2.18 16.45 -21.95
C ALA A 743 -2.39 16.63 -20.45
N ARG A 744 -3.57 16.27 -19.93
CA ARG A 744 -3.87 16.33 -18.49
C ARG A 744 -3.60 15.03 -17.73
N ALA A 745 -3.51 13.89 -18.42
CA ALA A 745 -3.37 12.59 -17.78
C ALA A 745 -2.04 12.46 -17.02
N ALA A 746 -2.10 11.92 -15.80
CA ALA A 746 -0.92 11.49 -15.09
C ALA A 746 -0.33 10.25 -15.77
N LYS A 747 0.99 10.22 -16.00
CA LYS A 747 1.68 9.12 -16.66
C LYS A 747 2.80 8.60 -15.76
N TYR A 748 2.69 7.33 -15.39
CA TYR A 748 3.64 6.66 -14.51
C TYR A 748 4.41 5.61 -15.29
N SER A 749 5.73 5.80 -15.39
CA SER A 749 6.59 4.79 -16.01
C SER A 749 6.99 3.72 -14.99
N LEU A 750 6.92 2.45 -15.40
CA LEU A 750 7.55 1.34 -14.68
C LEU A 750 9.08 1.31 -14.89
N ARG A 751 9.60 2.23 -15.72
CA ARG A 751 11.02 2.39 -15.96
C ARG A 751 11.61 3.41 -15.00
N PRO A 752 12.92 3.31 -14.75
CA PRO A 752 13.65 4.32 -14.01
C PRO A 752 13.45 5.70 -14.63
N GLN A 753 13.13 6.69 -13.80
CA GLN A 753 12.84 8.04 -14.26
C GLN A 753 14.05 8.61 -15.03
N ASN A 754 13.81 9.41 -16.07
CA ASN A 754 14.87 9.99 -16.89
C ASN A 754 15.85 8.97 -17.52
N ASN A 755 15.52 7.68 -17.52
CA ASN A 755 16.39 6.58 -17.95
C ASN A 755 17.78 6.61 -17.30
N TRP A 756 17.87 6.99 -16.02
CA TRP A 756 19.17 7.10 -15.33
C TRP A 756 19.89 5.74 -15.21
N ILE A 757 19.18 4.62 -15.30
CA ILE A 757 19.74 3.28 -15.44
C ILE A 757 19.11 2.57 -16.63
N LEU A 758 19.96 1.94 -17.44
CA LEU A 758 19.52 1.14 -18.59
C LEU A 758 18.79 -0.12 -18.12
N ARG A 759 17.83 -0.58 -18.92
CA ARG A 759 17.05 -1.80 -18.65
C ARG A 759 17.95 -3.01 -18.35
N ASN A 760 18.98 -3.23 -19.17
CA ASN A 760 19.87 -4.37 -19.01
C ASN A 760 20.63 -4.31 -17.67
N ASN A 761 21.02 -3.12 -17.21
CA ASN A 761 21.67 -2.97 -15.91
C ASN A 761 20.72 -3.30 -14.77
N LEU A 762 19.46 -2.83 -14.86
CA LEU A 762 18.44 -3.16 -13.86
C LEU A 762 18.14 -4.67 -13.83
N LYS A 763 18.04 -5.31 -14.99
CA LYS A 763 17.92 -6.78 -15.11
C LYS A 763 19.13 -7.50 -14.53
N ASN A 764 20.34 -7.02 -14.79
CA ASN A 764 21.57 -7.59 -14.26
C ASN A 764 21.62 -7.50 -12.73
N LEU A 765 21.14 -6.41 -12.12
CA LEU A 765 21.00 -6.32 -10.66
C LEU A 765 20.06 -7.41 -10.13
N PHE A 766 18.92 -7.64 -10.78
CA PHE A 766 18.03 -8.74 -10.40
C PHE A 766 18.73 -10.11 -10.51
N ILE A 767 19.37 -10.39 -11.65
CA ILE A 767 20.11 -11.65 -11.88
C ILE A 767 21.18 -11.84 -10.79
N GLN A 768 21.95 -10.81 -10.47
CA GLN A 768 22.98 -10.86 -9.43
C GLN A 768 22.41 -11.15 -8.04
N SER A 769 21.19 -10.69 -7.73
CA SER A 769 20.52 -11.01 -6.46
C SER A 769 19.96 -12.43 -6.40
N MET A 770 19.65 -13.01 -7.56
CA MET A 770 19.18 -14.38 -7.66
C MET A 770 20.34 -15.38 -7.80
N SER A 771 21.52 -14.92 -8.23
CA SER A 771 22.72 -15.76 -8.34
C SER A 771 23.12 -16.32 -6.97
N GLY A 772 23.29 -17.64 -6.89
CA GLY A 772 23.63 -18.34 -5.65
C GLY A 772 22.46 -18.50 -4.66
N ARG A 773 21.26 -17.99 -4.98
CA ARG A 773 20.06 -18.19 -4.17
C ARG A 773 19.56 -19.64 -4.33
N LYS A 774 19.39 -20.35 -3.20
CA LYS A 774 18.66 -21.62 -3.18
C LYS A 774 17.18 -21.41 -3.53
N THR A 775 16.58 -22.32 -4.29
CA THR A 775 15.14 -22.34 -4.59
C THR A 775 14.30 -22.24 -3.33
N LYS A 776 13.74 -21.05 -3.10
CA LYS A 776 12.85 -20.72 -1.98
C LYS A 776 12.01 -19.49 -2.33
N PRO A 777 10.85 -19.27 -1.71
CA PRO A 777 10.04 -18.07 -1.96
C PRO A 777 10.86 -16.79 -1.90
N LEU A 778 10.62 -15.82 -2.79
CA LEU A 778 11.14 -14.45 -2.62
C LEU A 778 10.65 -13.91 -1.28
N ARG A 779 11.48 -13.21 -0.50
CA ARG A 779 11.08 -12.73 0.83
C ARG A 779 11.15 -11.22 0.92
N TYR A 780 10.09 -10.63 1.43
CA TYR A 780 10.05 -9.21 1.74
C TYR A 780 9.42 -8.99 3.11
N ASP A 781 10.09 -8.21 3.95
CA ASP A 781 9.61 -7.81 5.27
C ASP A 781 9.40 -6.30 5.30
N GLY A 782 8.17 -5.90 5.55
CA GLY A 782 7.80 -4.49 5.57
C GLY A 782 6.49 -4.19 4.86
N LEU A 783 6.18 -2.91 4.81
CA LEU A 783 5.06 -2.36 4.06
C LEU A 783 5.55 -1.95 2.68
N LEU A 784 4.79 -2.29 1.64
CA LEU A 784 4.92 -1.71 0.31
C LEU A 784 3.76 -0.74 0.11
N TYR A 785 4.05 0.55 0.01
CA TYR A 785 3.03 1.59 -0.20
C TYR A 785 3.35 2.39 -1.47
N SER A 786 2.55 2.21 -2.52
CA SER A 786 2.67 2.96 -3.75
C SER A 786 1.50 3.92 -3.92
N ALA A 787 1.77 5.19 -4.24
CA ALA A 787 0.76 6.14 -4.69
C ALA A 787 0.04 5.66 -5.97
N ASN A 788 0.71 4.78 -6.73
CA ASN A 788 0.27 4.27 -8.01
C ASN A 788 0.14 2.75 -7.97
N ALA A 789 1.06 2.01 -8.60
CA ALA A 789 0.95 0.57 -8.68
C ALA A 789 2.05 -0.17 -7.91
N VAL A 790 1.72 -1.37 -7.44
CA VAL A 790 2.67 -2.41 -7.06
C VAL A 790 2.62 -3.51 -8.12
N PHE A 791 3.77 -3.76 -8.75
CA PHE A 791 3.96 -4.87 -9.68
C PHE A 791 4.93 -5.88 -9.10
N ALA A 792 4.55 -7.16 -9.11
CA ALA A 792 5.46 -8.21 -8.66
C ALA A 792 5.43 -9.43 -9.59
N LEU A 793 6.62 -9.97 -9.87
CA LEU A 793 6.77 -11.24 -10.59
C LEU A 793 7.74 -12.17 -9.86
N SER A 794 7.23 -13.34 -9.49
CA SER A 794 8.06 -14.48 -9.08
C SER A 794 8.05 -15.54 -10.18
N GLN A 795 9.25 -15.93 -10.64
CA GLN A 795 9.40 -16.89 -11.72
C GLN A 795 9.16 -18.33 -11.23
N SER A 796 8.38 -19.12 -11.96
CA SER A 796 8.17 -20.55 -11.66
C SER A 796 9.38 -21.42 -12.04
N ASN A 797 9.45 -22.62 -11.47
CA ASN A 797 10.45 -23.63 -11.85
C ASN A 797 10.41 -23.91 -13.36
N GLY A 798 11.57 -23.85 -14.03
CA GLY A 798 11.71 -24.02 -15.49
C GLY A 798 11.88 -22.72 -16.30
N SER A 799 11.74 -21.55 -15.65
CA SER A 799 11.88 -20.24 -16.32
C SER A 799 13.34 -19.75 -16.46
N PHE A 800 14.28 -20.30 -15.69
CA PHE A 800 15.70 -19.96 -15.79
C PHE A 800 16.38 -20.94 -16.76
N SER A 801 16.82 -20.45 -17.91
CA SER A 801 17.34 -21.24 -19.05
C SER A 801 18.56 -22.10 -18.73
N SER A 802 18.32 -23.36 -18.42
CA SER A 802 19.27 -24.45 -18.75
C SER A 802 18.56 -25.77 -19.11
N CYS A 803 17.24 -25.73 -19.37
CA CYS A 803 16.49 -26.92 -19.79
C CYS A 803 16.90 -27.34 -21.21
N THR A 804 17.93 -28.18 -21.31
CA THR A 804 18.22 -28.96 -22.51
C THR A 804 17.23 -30.11 -22.54
N ALA A 805 16.27 -30.10 -23.47
CA ALA A 805 15.29 -31.18 -23.56
C ALA A 805 15.98 -32.54 -23.69
N GLY A 806 15.64 -33.48 -22.81
CA GLY A 806 16.19 -34.84 -22.78
C GLY A 806 17.04 -35.18 -21.55
N LYS A 807 17.41 -34.19 -20.71
CA LYS A 807 18.03 -34.43 -19.40
C LYS A 807 17.15 -33.80 -18.33
N GLY A 808 16.45 -34.61 -17.54
CA GLY A 808 15.42 -34.19 -16.56
C GLY A 808 15.88 -33.32 -15.38
N ASN A 809 16.94 -32.52 -15.52
CA ASN A 809 17.41 -31.58 -14.51
C ASN A 809 17.33 -30.16 -15.08
N CYS A 810 16.17 -29.51 -14.92
CA CYS A 810 16.09 -28.06 -15.03
C CYS A 810 16.57 -27.48 -13.69
N ASP A 811 17.44 -26.47 -13.74
CA ASP A 811 17.75 -25.72 -12.52
C ASP A 811 16.44 -25.09 -12.01
N PRO A 812 16.03 -25.41 -10.77
CA PRO A 812 14.79 -24.89 -10.23
C PRO A 812 14.88 -23.36 -10.14
N SER A 813 13.75 -22.67 -10.34
CA SER A 813 13.73 -21.21 -10.24
C SER A 813 14.22 -20.79 -8.86
N PRO A 814 15.06 -19.76 -8.73
CA PRO A 814 15.52 -19.28 -7.43
C PRO A 814 14.36 -18.89 -6.49
N THR A 815 13.20 -18.54 -7.05
CA THR A 815 12.01 -18.12 -6.29
C THR A 815 10.93 -19.20 -6.16
N ALA A 816 11.06 -20.32 -6.86
CA ALA A 816 10.05 -21.39 -6.92
C ALA A 816 8.62 -20.93 -7.32
N GLY A 817 8.48 -19.76 -7.96
CA GLY A 817 7.17 -19.15 -8.27
C GLY A 817 6.42 -18.60 -7.06
N ARG A 818 7.08 -18.50 -5.89
CA ARG A 818 6.50 -18.11 -4.61
C ARG A 818 7.02 -16.76 -4.13
N TRP A 819 6.16 -16.02 -3.43
CA TRP A 819 6.52 -14.80 -2.70
C TRP A 819 5.93 -14.83 -1.28
N ASP A 820 6.81 -14.72 -0.29
CA ASP A 820 6.44 -14.50 1.11
C ASP A 820 6.64 -13.02 1.46
N LEU A 821 5.55 -12.33 1.79
CA LEU A 821 5.55 -10.97 2.31
C LEU A 821 5.17 -10.99 3.80
N ARG A 822 6.03 -10.47 4.67
CA ARG A 822 5.75 -10.24 6.09
C ARG A 822 5.52 -8.74 6.32
N GLY A 823 4.28 -8.33 6.16
CA GLY A 823 3.84 -6.95 6.24
C GLY A 823 2.59 -6.71 5.40
N SER A 824 2.57 -5.64 4.61
CA SER A 824 1.33 -5.20 3.95
C SER A 824 1.59 -4.63 2.56
N ILE A 825 0.55 -4.65 1.70
CA ILE A 825 0.56 -3.98 0.39
C ILE A 825 -0.52 -2.91 0.37
N VAL A 826 -0.14 -1.70 -0.03
CA VAL A 826 -1.03 -0.56 -0.19
C VAL A 826 -0.70 0.08 -1.52
N ALA A 827 -1.56 -0.05 -2.51
CA ALA A 827 -1.28 0.51 -3.83
C ALA A 827 -2.56 0.87 -4.51
N ALA A 828 -2.62 1.96 -5.26
CA ALA A 828 -3.82 2.26 -6.03
C ALA A 828 -4.14 1.10 -6.98
N ASP A 829 -3.15 0.49 -7.62
CA ASP A 829 -3.34 -0.71 -8.43
C ASP A 829 -2.34 -1.81 -8.04
N THR A 830 -2.77 -3.07 -8.05
CA THR A 830 -1.89 -4.19 -7.67
C THR A 830 -1.93 -5.28 -8.74
N GLY A 831 -0.77 -5.53 -9.37
CA GLY A 831 -0.57 -6.58 -10.38
C GLY A 831 0.53 -7.55 -9.93
N ILE A 832 0.14 -8.70 -9.39
CA ILE A 832 1.08 -9.69 -8.83
C ILE A 832 0.89 -11.02 -9.55
N LEU A 833 1.99 -11.61 -10.02
CA LEU A 833 2.02 -12.99 -10.49
C LEU A 833 3.07 -13.79 -9.75
N THR A 834 2.57 -14.74 -8.98
CA THR A 834 3.32 -15.71 -8.21
C THR A 834 2.72 -17.07 -8.53
N PRO A 835 3.14 -17.74 -9.62
CA PRO A 835 2.48 -18.94 -10.16
C PRO A 835 2.38 -20.10 -9.17
N SER A 836 3.12 -20.04 -8.06
CA SER A 836 3.13 -21.09 -7.03
C SER A 836 2.75 -20.56 -5.65
N GLY A 837 2.25 -19.32 -5.56
CA GLY A 837 1.64 -18.74 -4.36
C GLY A 837 2.23 -17.41 -3.89
N LEU A 838 1.37 -16.50 -3.44
CA LEU A 838 1.69 -15.33 -2.62
C LEU A 838 1.22 -15.62 -1.19
N THR A 839 2.08 -15.41 -0.20
CA THR A 839 1.65 -15.46 1.21
C THR A 839 1.94 -14.12 1.87
N ILE A 840 0.91 -13.50 2.43
CA ILE A 840 1.01 -12.26 3.19
C ILE A 840 0.80 -12.57 4.68
N TYR A 841 1.82 -12.34 5.48
CA TYR A 841 1.75 -12.32 6.94
C TYR A 841 1.63 -10.88 7.40
N TYR A 842 0.40 -10.43 7.61
CA TYR A 842 0.05 -9.07 7.98
C TYR A 842 0.69 -8.65 9.30
N ASP A 843 1.52 -7.62 9.21
CA ASP A 843 2.15 -6.97 10.35
C ASP A 843 1.41 -5.68 10.69
N LYS A 844 0.50 -5.75 11.65
CA LYS A 844 -0.30 -4.60 12.10
C LYS A 844 0.51 -3.43 12.66
N ARG A 845 1.80 -3.64 12.96
CA ARG A 845 2.70 -2.57 13.43
C ARG A 845 3.06 -1.63 12.28
N LEU A 846 2.94 -2.12 11.04
CA LEU A 846 3.21 -1.38 9.82
C LEU A 846 1.96 -0.61 9.40
N SER A 847 1.67 0.48 10.10
CA SER A 847 0.60 1.39 9.74
C SER A 847 1.20 2.60 9.01
N PRO A 848 1.00 2.75 7.69
CA PRO A 848 1.45 3.95 6.99
C PRO A 848 0.73 5.16 7.56
N ALA A 849 1.48 6.18 7.94
CA ALA A 849 0.86 7.44 8.29
C ALA A 849 0.26 8.04 7.02
N ILE A 850 -1.08 8.05 6.93
CA ILE A 850 -1.78 8.68 5.82
C ILE A 850 -2.06 10.11 6.21
N GLN A 851 -1.49 11.04 5.45
CA GLN A 851 -1.90 12.43 5.50
C GLN A 851 -3.29 12.57 4.87
N GLY A 852 -4.32 12.58 5.70
CA GLY A 852 -5.69 12.70 5.25
C GLY A 852 -6.62 12.64 6.45
N GLU A 853 -7.05 13.81 6.90
CA GLU A 853 -7.94 14.00 8.05
C GLU A 853 -7.40 13.41 9.37
N VAL A 854 -6.16 13.79 9.73
CA VAL A 854 -5.73 13.76 11.12
C VAL A 854 -6.66 14.71 11.89
N GLY A 855 -7.77 14.18 12.38
CA GLY A 855 -8.58 14.87 13.38
C GLY A 855 -7.77 15.01 14.66
N LEU A 856 -8.04 16.02 15.46
CA LEU A 856 -7.65 15.97 16.87
C LEU A 856 -8.85 15.41 17.62
N ASN A 857 -8.61 14.40 18.46
CA ASN A 857 -9.65 13.87 19.32
C ASN A 857 -9.43 14.40 20.73
N PHE A 858 -10.44 15.07 21.28
CA PHE A 858 -10.41 15.58 22.63
C PHE A 858 -11.21 14.66 23.57
N PHE A 859 -10.51 14.08 24.54
CA PHE A 859 -11.10 13.22 25.55
C PHE A 859 -11.03 13.89 26.92
N ARG A 860 -12.13 13.83 27.65
CA ARG A 860 -12.23 14.33 29.02
C ARG A 860 -12.47 13.16 29.96
N SER A 861 -11.63 13.03 30.99
CA SER A 861 -11.94 12.15 32.13
C SER A 861 -13.10 12.69 32.96
N GLN A 862 -13.66 11.89 33.86
CA GLN A 862 -14.56 12.44 34.88
C GLN A 862 -13.78 13.38 35.80
N TRP A 863 -14.37 14.52 36.16
CA TRP A 863 -13.77 15.42 37.12
C TRP A 863 -13.85 14.85 38.53
N GLN A 864 -12.90 15.23 39.38
CA GLN A 864 -12.82 14.79 40.77
C GLN A 864 -12.79 16.01 41.68
N VAL A 865 -13.44 15.92 42.85
CA VAL A 865 -13.31 16.90 43.93
C VAL A 865 -11.99 16.68 44.64
N LYS A 866 -11.22 17.74 44.84
CA LYS A 866 -9.94 17.73 45.57
C LYS A 866 -9.98 18.73 46.72
N THR A 867 -9.16 18.50 47.74
CA THR A 867 -8.88 19.52 48.76
C THR A 867 -7.75 20.43 48.28
N LEU A 868 -7.68 21.66 48.83
CA LEU A 868 -6.54 22.56 48.57
C LEU A 868 -5.21 21.92 48.99
N LYS A 869 -5.22 21.08 50.03
CA LYS A 869 -4.05 20.35 50.52
C LYS A 869 -3.60 19.23 49.57
N ASP A 870 -4.50 18.68 48.76
CA ASP A 870 -4.13 17.63 47.78
C ASP A 870 -3.41 18.21 46.55
N ILE A 871 -3.43 19.55 46.39
CA ILE A 871 -2.93 20.26 45.21
C ILE A 871 -1.67 21.07 45.52
N GLN A 872 -1.51 21.51 46.78
CA GLN A 872 -0.28 22.10 47.32
C GLN A 872 0.74 21.01 47.66
#